data_AF-A0A9R0SFS2-F1
#
_entry.id   AF-A0A9R0SFS2-F1
#
_cell.length_a   1.000
_cell.length_b   1.000
_cell.length_c   1.000
_cell.angle_alpha   90.00
_cell.angle_beta   90.00
_cell.angle_gamma   90.00
#
_symmetry.space_group_name_H-M   'P 1'
#
loop_
_entity.id
_entity.type
_entity.pdbx_description
1 polymer ?
#
loop_
_entity_poly.entity_id
_entity_poly.type
_entity_poly.pdbx_seq_one_letter_code
_entity_poly.pdbx_strand_id
1 'polypeptide(L)'
;MELGRDSDTGGQVKYVVELARALAATAGVHRVDLLTRQISCPDVDWTYGEPVEMLERLSSGGADDDDGDESGGAGAYIVRLPCGPRDQYIPKEELWPHIPEFVDRALSHVTNVARALGEQLQPPPSDAPATALAAPVWPYVIHGHYADAAEVAANLASALNVPMVMTGHSLGRNKLEQLLKLGRMHGPEIQGTYKIARRIEAEETGLDTAEMVVTSTKQEIEEQWGLYDGFDLMVERKLRVRQRRGVSSLGRYMPRMAVIPPGMDFSFVDTQDTADGDGADLQMLIDPVKANKALPPIWSEVLRFFTNPHKPMILALSRPDPKKNVTTLLKAYGESRKLRELANLTLILGNRDDIDDMAGGGGTVLTAVLKLIDRYDLYGQVAYPKHHKQTDVPHIYRLAAKTKGSVHQPGSCRAVRPQAAAYGLPVVATKNGGPVDILKALHNGLLVDPHSAEAITGALLSLLADKGQWLESRRNGLRNIHRFSWPHHCRLYLSHVAAYCDHPSPHQRLRVPGVPAASPSMGGGDSLSDSLRGLSLQISVDASSDLNAGDSAALIMDALRRRPAADRREGSGRALGFAPGRRQSLLVVAVDCYGDDGKPDVEQLKKAIDAAMSAGDGAGGRQGYVLSTGMTIPEAAETLKACGADPAGFDALICSSGAEICYPWKELTADEEYSGHVAFRWPGDHVKTVVPRLGKAEDAQASDLAVDVSAGSLHCHAYAATDASKVKKVDSIRQALRMRGFRCNLVYTRACTRLNVIPLSASRPRALRVPVDTVGHRPRQGGGARRRDRGHRPREAPPGAAQDADPAGDGLARQRAARPRRGRVRHAGRRGHGLPQHRHAR
;
A
#
# COMPACT_ATOMS: atom_id res chain seq x y z
N MET A 1 -0.46 14.77 -18.29
CA MET A 1 -1.37 13.83 -17.58
C MET A 1 -2.63 13.58 -18.40
N GLU A 2 -2.79 12.39 -18.98
CA GLU A 2 -3.96 12.02 -19.82
C GLU A 2 -5.15 11.50 -18.99
N LEU A 3 -5.65 12.29 -18.03
CA LEU A 3 -6.71 11.83 -17.11
C LEU A 3 -8.01 11.45 -17.83
N GLY A 4 -8.46 10.21 -17.64
CA GLY A 4 -9.71 9.69 -18.19
C GLY A 4 -9.59 9.05 -19.58
N ARG A 5 -8.37 8.87 -20.09
CA ARG A 5 -8.06 8.16 -21.34
C ARG A 5 -8.60 6.73 -21.37
N ASP A 6 -8.43 6.00 -20.27
CA ASP A 6 -8.69 4.56 -20.16
C ASP A 6 -9.13 4.19 -18.73
N SER A 7 -9.19 2.90 -18.39
CA SER A 7 -9.62 2.42 -17.07
C SER A 7 -8.56 2.48 -15.96
N ASP A 8 -7.35 2.93 -16.30
CA ASP A 8 -6.14 2.85 -15.48
C ASP A 8 -5.68 4.27 -15.13
N THR A 9 -5.75 5.19 -16.10
CA THR A 9 -5.36 6.60 -16.00
C THR A 9 -6.49 7.46 -15.42
N GLY A 10 -6.66 7.40 -14.10
CA GLY A 10 -7.77 8.05 -13.40
C GLY A 10 -7.40 8.84 -12.13
N GLY A 11 -8.33 8.87 -11.17
CA GLY A 11 -8.18 9.63 -9.92
C GLY A 11 -6.95 9.25 -9.07
N GLN A 12 -6.46 8.02 -9.20
CA GLN A 12 -5.20 7.57 -8.60
C GLN A 12 -4.00 8.37 -9.12
N VAL A 13 -3.88 8.54 -10.45
CA VAL A 13 -2.77 9.29 -11.08
C VAL A 13 -2.77 10.73 -10.58
N LYS A 14 -3.95 11.37 -10.56
CA LYS A 14 -4.11 12.72 -9.99
C LYS A 14 -3.67 12.77 -8.53
N TYR A 15 -4.12 11.83 -7.70
CA TYR A 15 -3.77 11.75 -6.28
C TYR A 15 -2.25 11.64 -6.05
N VAL A 16 -1.56 10.72 -6.75
CA VAL A 16 -0.14 10.47 -6.50
C VAL A 16 0.75 11.61 -7.00
N VAL A 17 0.39 12.27 -8.11
CA VAL A 17 1.13 13.44 -8.63
C VAL A 17 0.96 14.65 -7.71
N GLU A 18 -0.27 14.93 -7.24
CA GLU A 18 -0.51 16.03 -6.29
C GLU A 18 0.12 15.76 -4.91
N LEU A 19 0.06 14.51 -4.42
CA LEU A 19 0.74 14.09 -3.19
C LEU A 19 2.27 14.25 -3.31
N ALA A 20 2.88 13.83 -4.42
CA ALA A 20 4.32 13.92 -4.61
C ALA A 20 4.81 15.38 -4.61
N ARG A 21 4.10 16.28 -5.30
CA ARG A 21 4.37 17.72 -5.28
C ARG A 21 4.25 18.30 -3.87
N ALA A 22 3.18 17.95 -3.14
CA ALA A 22 2.94 18.47 -1.80
C ALA A 22 3.93 17.95 -0.75
N LEU A 23 4.38 16.70 -0.87
CA LEU A 23 5.44 16.14 -0.03
C LEU A 23 6.77 16.85 -0.29
N ALA A 24 7.16 17.07 -1.55
CA ALA A 24 8.39 17.80 -1.87
C ALA A 24 8.34 19.30 -1.49
N ALA A 25 7.14 19.88 -1.32
CA ALA A 25 6.95 21.21 -0.75
C ALA A 25 6.89 21.22 0.79
N THR A 26 7.04 20.07 1.46
CA THR A 26 6.99 19.97 2.93
C THR A 26 8.42 20.01 3.50
N ALA A 27 8.67 20.94 4.43
CA ALA A 27 9.96 21.09 5.10
C ALA A 27 10.46 19.76 5.71
N GLY A 28 11.75 19.45 5.52
CA GLY A 28 12.38 18.19 5.94
C GLY A 28 12.26 17.02 4.97
N VAL A 29 11.50 17.16 3.87
CA VAL A 29 11.51 16.19 2.76
C VAL A 29 12.54 16.66 1.72
N HIS A 30 13.59 15.86 1.47
CA HIS A 30 14.64 16.23 0.49
C HIS A 30 14.33 15.79 -0.94
N ARG A 31 13.59 14.70 -1.14
CA ARG A 31 13.29 14.13 -2.47
C ARG A 31 12.04 13.26 -2.43
N VAL A 32 11.27 13.27 -3.51
CA VAL A 32 10.15 12.35 -3.73
C VAL A 32 10.23 11.75 -5.13
N ASP A 33 10.37 10.43 -5.24
CA ASP A 33 10.37 9.71 -6.52
C ASP A 33 9.05 8.94 -6.69
N LEU A 34 8.27 9.30 -7.71
CA LEU A 34 7.09 8.58 -8.16
C LEU A 34 7.49 7.58 -9.25
N LEU A 35 7.73 6.33 -8.85
CA LEU A 35 8.13 5.26 -9.76
C LEU A 35 6.92 4.77 -10.58
N THR A 36 7.08 4.65 -11.90
CA THR A 36 6.06 4.10 -12.81
C THR A 36 6.71 3.42 -14.03
N ARG A 37 5.92 2.80 -14.90
CA ARG A 37 6.39 2.09 -16.09
C ARG A 37 6.76 3.07 -17.21
N GLN A 38 7.88 2.82 -17.90
CA GLN A 38 8.24 3.50 -19.15
C GLN A 38 7.49 2.89 -20.33
N ILE A 39 6.79 3.72 -21.10
CA ILE A 39 5.95 3.30 -22.23
C ILE A 39 6.33 4.16 -23.43
N SER A 40 6.86 3.53 -24.47
CA SER A 40 7.31 4.15 -25.73
C SER A 40 6.42 3.72 -26.90
N CYS A 41 5.14 3.48 -26.61
CA CYS A 41 4.11 3.08 -27.56
C CYS A 41 3.54 4.32 -28.28
N PRO A 42 3.32 4.30 -29.62
CA PRO A 42 2.80 5.45 -30.35
C PRO A 42 1.36 5.85 -29.96
N ASP A 43 0.63 4.98 -29.27
CA ASP A 43 -0.73 5.29 -28.83
C ASP A 43 -0.77 6.30 -27.68
N VAL A 44 0.25 6.35 -26.82
CA VAL A 44 0.34 7.25 -25.67
C VAL A 44 1.16 8.50 -25.98
N ASP A 45 0.95 9.57 -25.21
CA ASP A 45 1.79 10.76 -25.32
C ASP A 45 3.28 10.42 -25.12
N TRP A 46 4.15 10.99 -25.95
CA TRP A 46 5.58 10.68 -26.00
C TRP A 46 6.30 10.89 -24.67
N THR A 47 5.80 11.75 -23.78
CA THR A 47 6.35 11.96 -22.43
C THR A 47 6.30 10.70 -21.56
N TYR A 48 5.46 9.70 -21.88
CA TYR A 48 5.47 8.40 -21.22
C TYR A 48 6.76 7.59 -21.52
N GLY A 49 7.47 7.96 -22.58
CA GLY A 49 8.79 7.44 -22.92
C GLY A 49 9.93 8.09 -22.15
N GLU A 50 9.73 9.28 -21.59
CA GLU A 50 10.80 10.03 -20.90
C GLU A 50 11.14 9.40 -19.55
N PRO A 51 12.41 8.98 -19.32
CA PRO A 51 12.80 8.18 -18.15
C PRO A 51 12.68 8.96 -16.83
N VAL A 52 12.82 10.28 -16.86
CA VAL A 52 12.65 11.14 -15.68
C VAL A 52 11.94 12.43 -16.10
N GLU A 53 10.92 12.83 -15.35
CA GLU A 53 10.23 14.12 -15.48
C GLU A 53 10.22 14.79 -14.10
N MET A 54 10.71 16.03 -14.01
CA MET A 54 10.61 16.80 -12.77
C MET A 54 9.21 17.42 -12.64
N LEU A 55 8.57 17.22 -11.50
CA LEU A 55 7.29 17.86 -11.19
C LEU A 55 7.56 19.27 -10.68
N GLU A 56 7.14 20.27 -11.47
CA GLU A 56 7.20 21.67 -11.06
C GLU A 56 6.53 21.90 -9.70
N ARG A 57 7.15 22.75 -8.88
CA ARG A 57 6.51 23.30 -7.68
C ARG A 57 5.33 24.14 -8.13
N LEU A 58 4.17 23.93 -7.52
CA LEU A 58 3.08 24.89 -7.64
C LEU A 58 3.52 26.16 -6.93
N SER A 59 3.89 27.20 -7.70
CA SER A 59 4.19 28.51 -7.14
C SER A 59 3.04 28.96 -6.27
N SER A 60 3.31 29.24 -4.99
CA SER A 60 2.40 30.04 -4.18
C SER A 60 2.14 31.34 -4.94
N GLY A 61 0.86 31.67 -5.16
CA GLY A 61 0.45 32.88 -5.90
C GLY A 61 0.70 34.19 -5.14
N GLY A 62 1.71 34.24 -4.28
CA GLY A 62 2.22 35.43 -3.62
C GLY A 62 3.58 35.76 -4.19
N ALA A 63 3.66 36.80 -5.00
CA ALA A 63 4.92 37.51 -5.18
C ALA A 63 5.16 38.28 -3.88
N ASP A 64 5.99 37.71 -3.00
CA ASP A 64 6.63 38.35 -1.83
C ASP A 64 7.53 37.36 -1.04
N ASP A 65 7.48 36.05 -1.30
CA ASP A 65 8.45 35.07 -0.76
C ASP A 65 9.81 35.14 -1.52
N ASP A 66 10.46 36.31 -1.52
CA ASP A 66 11.88 36.51 -1.89
C ASP A 66 12.77 36.51 -0.63
N ASP A 67 12.47 35.63 0.33
CA ASP A 67 13.43 35.24 1.36
C ASP A 67 14.33 34.14 0.77
N GLY A 68 15.58 34.50 0.52
CA GLY A 68 16.60 33.66 -0.13
C GLY A 68 17.04 32.44 0.70
N ASP A 69 16.15 31.47 0.89
CA ASP A 69 16.49 30.18 1.48
C ASP A 69 17.29 29.33 0.47
N GLU A 70 18.62 29.42 0.56
CA GLU A 70 19.59 28.57 -0.15
C GLU A 70 19.53 27.08 0.27
N SER A 71 18.47 26.63 0.94
CA SER A 71 18.19 25.22 1.20
C SER A 71 17.97 24.44 -0.11
N GLY A 72 19.04 23.79 -0.57
CA GLY A 72 19.14 22.98 -1.77
C GLY A 72 17.83 22.24 -2.12
N GLY A 73 17.19 22.70 -3.19
CA GLY A 73 15.75 22.54 -3.38
C GLY A 73 15.27 21.09 -3.46
N ALA A 74 14.43 20.70 -2.50
CA ALA A 74 13.69 19.46 -2.55
C ALA A 74 12.84 19.32 -3.82
N GLY A 75 13.00 18.20 -4.52
CA GLY A 75 12.38 17.91 -5.81
C GLY A 75 11.45 16.69 -5.78
N ALA A 76 10.36 16.77 -6.55
CA ALA A 76 9.52 15.63 -6.88
C ALA A 76 9.77 15.20 -8.34
N TYR A 77 9.92 13.91 -8.59
CA TYR A 77 10.25 13.36 -9.90
C TYR A 77 9.31 12.20 -10.26
N ILE A 78 8.76 12.19 -11.46
CA ILE A 78 8.25 10.94 -12.07
C ILE A 78 9.46 10.20 -12.63
N VAL A 79 9.64 8.94 -12.23
CA VAL A 79 10.73 8.08 -12.73
C VAL A 79 10.09 6.90 -13.46
N ARG A 80 10.35 6.80 -14.76
CA ARG A 80 9.76 5.80 -15.65
C ARG A 80 10.77 4.69 -15.92
N LEU A 81 10.50 3.50 -15.38
CA LEU A 81 11.38 2.35 -15.45
C LEU A 81 11.00 1.42 -16.61
N PRO A 82 11.94 1.01 -17.48
CA PRO A 82 11.67 0.07 -18.56
C PRO A 82 11.32 -1.30 -18.00
N CYS A 83 10.15 -1.82 -18.37
CA CYS A 83 9.68 -3.11 -17.90
C CYS A 83 8.62 -3.70 -18.85
N GLY A 84 8.83 -4.95 -19.27
CA GLY A 84 8.05 -5.58 -20.36
C GLY A 84 8.18 -4.86 -21.72
N PRO A 85 7.41 -5.27 -22.74
CA PRO A 85 7.43 -4.68 -24.10
C PRO A 85 7.18 -3.15 -24.13
N ARG A 86 8.25 -2.36 -24.29
CA ARG A 86 8.21 -0.89 -24.19
C ARG A 86 7.36 -0.23 -25.29
N ASP A 87 7.30 -0.84 -26.45
CA ASP A 87 6.55 -0.47 -27.65
C ASP A 87 5.02 -0.62 -27.47
N GLN A 88 4.56 -1.23 -26.38
CA GLN A 88 3.15 -1.57 -26.16
C GLN A 88 2.62 -1.02 -24.83
N TYR A 89 1.37 -0.56 -24.85
CA TYR A 89 0.60 -0.32 -23.63
C TYR A 89 0.11 -1.67 -23.05
N ILE A 90 0.37 -1.91 -21.77
CA ILE A 90 -0.09 -3.13 -21.07
C ILE A 90 -1.16 -2.72 -20.05
N PRO A 91 -2.39 -3.27 -20.13
CA PRO A 91 -3.43 -3.02 -19.13
C PRO A 91 -3.00 -3.48 -17.73
N LYS A 92 -3.42 -2.76 -16.68
CA LYS A 92 -3.08 -3.11 -15.28
C LYS A 92 -3.42 -4.55 -14.87
N GLU A 93 -4.44 -5.15 -15.49
CA GLU A 93 -4.83 -6.55 -15.28
C GLU A 93 -3.77 -7.57 -15.76
N GLU A 94 -2.83 -7.17 -16.62
CA GLU A 94 -1.83 -8.04 -17.27
C GLU A 94 -0.37 -7.75 -16.85
N LEU A 95 -0.12 -6.74 -16.01
CA LEU A 95 1.24 -6.36 -15.56
C LEU A 95 1.96 -7.43 -14.71
N TRP A 96 1.25 -8.41 -14.16
CA TRP A 96 1.77 -9.37 -13.16
C TRP A 96 3.06 -10.11 -13.53
N PRO A 97 3.30 -10.58 -14.78
CA PRO A 97 4.54 -11.24 -15.17
C PRO A 97 5.76 -10.30 -15.14
N HIS A 98 5.53 -8.99 -15.25
CA HIS A 98 6.57 -7.97 -15.35
C HIS A 98 6.93 -7.35 -13.99
N ILE A 99 6.11 -7.53 -12.95
CA ILE A 99 6.37 -7.03 -11.58
C ILE A 99 7.77 -7.39 -11.05
N PRO A 100 8.33 -8.60 -11.25
CA PRO A 100 9.69 -8.91 -10.80
C PRO A 100 10.77 -8.04 -11.46
N GLU A 101 10.70 -7.84 -12.79
CA GLU A 101 11.63 -6.95 -13.50
C GLU A 101 11.48 -5.51 -12.97
N PHE A 102 10.24 -5.03 -12.77
CA PHE A 102 10.01 -3.70 -12.24
C PHE A 102 10.64 -3.50 -10.86
N VAL A 103 10.52 -4.49 -9.97
CA VAL A 103 11.17 -4.49 -8.64
C VAL A 103 12.68 -4.38 -8.76
N ASP A 104 13.31 -5.13 -9.68
CA ASP A 104 14.77 -5.14 -9.80
C ASP A 104 15.30 -3.82 -10.40
N ARG A 105 14.58 -3.25 -11.37
CA ARG A 105 14.86 -1.90 -11.92
C ARG A 105 14.68 -0.82 -10.85
N ALA A 106 13.62 -0.90 -10.07
CA ALA A 106 13.33 0.05 -8.99
C ALA A 106 14.36 -0.04 -7.85
N LEU A 107 14.81 -1.25 -7.51
CA LEU A 107 15.85 -1.48 -6.53
C LEU A 107 17.19 -0.86 -6.96
N SER A 108 17.56 -1.01 -8.24
CA SER A 108 18.75 -0.35 -8.81
C SER A 108 18.63 1.18 -8.78
N HIS A 109 17.50 1.73 -9.24
CA HIS A 109 17.22 3.18 -9.19
C HIS A 109 17.34 3.74 -7.76
N VAL A 110 16.62 3.15 -6.80
CA VAL A 110 16.62 3.59 -5.39
C VAL A 110 18.02 3.48 -4.78
N THR A 111 18.78 2.43 -5.10
CA THR A 111 20.16 2.27 -4.63
C THR A 111 21.09 3.37 -5.17
N ASN A 112 20.92 3.75 -6.44
CA ASN A 112 21.72 4.81 -7.06
C ASN A 112 21.36 6.19 -6.51
N VAL A 113 20.07 6.49 -6.33
CA VAL A 113 19.60 7.72 -5.69
C VAL A 113 20.07 7.81 -4.24
N ALA A 114 20.02 6.72 -3.48
CA ALA A 114 20.49 6.68 -2.10
C ALA A 114 21.99 6.97 -1.99
N ARG A 115 22.81 6.49 -2.94
CA ARG A 115 24.24 6.82 -3.02
C ARG A 115 24.46 8.31 -3.31
N ALA A 116 23.83 8.83 -4.36
CA ALA A 116 23.98 10.23 -4.77
C ALA A 116 23.52 11.22 -3.68
N LEU A 117 22.41 10.94 -2.99
CA LEU A 117 21.97 11.73 -1.85
C LEU A 117 22.92 11.64 -0.65
N GLY A 118 23.59 10.49 -0.45
CA GLY A 118 24.64 10.34 0.55
C GLY A 118 25.82 11.25 0.29
N GLU A 119 26.31 11.27 -0.96
CA GLU A 119 27.41 12.13 -1.40
C GLU A 119 27.07 13.63 -1.28
N GLN A 120 25.82 14.02 -1.55
CA GLN A 120 25.35 15.40 -1.46
C GLN A 120 25.07 15.89 -0.03
N LEU A 121 24.40 15.08 0.80
CA LEU A 121 23.90 15.49 2.12
C LEU A 121 24.84 15.11 3.27
N GLN A 122 25.66 14.09 3.09
CA GLN A 122 26.57 13.53 4.12
C GLN A 122 27.95 13.20 3.51
N PRO A 123 28.63 14.18 2.87
CA PRO A 123 29.96 13.95 2.33
C PRO A 123 30.93 13.51 3.45
N PRO A 124 31.88 12.60 3.15
CA PRO A 124 32.91 12.23 4.12
C PRO A 124 33.72 13.48 4.52
N PRO A 125 34.16 13.58 5.79
CA PRO A 125 34.96 14.72 6.23
C PRO A 125 36.27 14.83 5.43
N SER A 126 36.79 16.04 5.27
CA SER A 126 38.00 16.36 4.47
C SER A 126 39.21 15.50 4.78
N ASP A 127 39.30 15.03 6.01
CA ASP A 127 40.46 14.31 6.57
C ASP A 127 40.29 12.78 6.44
N ALA A 128 39.18 12.31 5.86
CA ALA A 128 38.95 10.90 5.56
C ALA A 128 39.90 10.43 4.43
N PRO A 129 40.32 9.16 4.43
CA PRO A 129 41.11 8.62 3.31
C PRO A 129 40.31 8.71 2.01
N ALA A 130 40.99 8.97 0.88
CA ALA A 130 40.36 9.15 -0.44
C ALA A 130 39.54 7.94 -0.95
N THR A 131 39.59 6.81 -0.24
CA THR A 131 38.77 5.62 -0.47
C THR A 131 37.49 5.56 0.38
N ALA A 132 37.21 6.59 1.19
CA ALA A 132 36.02 6.66 2.05
C ALA A 132 34.80 7.06 1.22
N LEU A 133 33.83 6.15 1.11
CA LEU A 133 32.54 6.41 0.46
C LEU A 133 31.57 7.07 1.44
N ALA A 134 30.76 7.99 0.94
CA ALA A 134 29.64 8.56 1.70
C ALA A 134 28.63 7.46 2.09
N ALA A 135 27.98 7.60 3.24
CA ALA A 135 26.95 6.66 3.66
C ALA A 135 25.67 6.88 2.83
N PRO A 136 25.08 5.84 2.20
CA PRO A 136 23.88 6.00 1.40
C PRO A 136 22.67 6.44 2.25
N VAL A 137 21.96 7.46 1.77
CA VAL A 137 20.73 8.01 2.35
C VAL A 137 19.54 7.27 1.74
N TRP A 138 19.14 6.18 2.39
CA TRP A 138 17.99 5.37 1.98
C TRP A 138 16.67 6.10 2.13
N PRO A 139 15.61 5.72 1.36
CA PRO A 139 14.28 6.26 1.55
C PRO A 139 13.79 6.05 2.99
N TYR A 140 13.16 7.07 3.56
CA TYR A 140 12.56 6.98 4.90
C TYR A 140 11.31 6.08 4.91
N VAL A 141 10.60 6.02 3.78
CA VAL A 141 9.37 5.23 3.60
C VAL A 141 9.18 4.90 2.12
N ILE A 142 8.53 3.77 1.82
CA ILE A 142 8.08 3.37 0.48
C ILE A 142 6.55 3.28 0.49
N HIS A 143 5.87 3.98 -0.41
CA HIS A 143 4.41 4.05 -0.46
C HIS A 143 3.84 3.35 -1.70
N GLY A 144 3.24 2.17 -1.51
CA GLY A 144 2.52 1.45 -2.57
C GLY A 144 1.11 2.02 -2.79
N HIS A 145 0.78 2.36 -4.04
CA HIS A 145 -0.54 2.85 -4.43
C HIS A 145 -1.21 1.92 -5.44
N TYR A 146 -2.32 1.28 -5.07
CA TYR A 146 -2.97 0.16 -5.79
C TYR A 146 -2.23 -1.17 -5.64
N ALA A 147 -2.81 -2.24 -6.21
CA ALA A 147 -2.48 -3.64 -5.91
C ALA A 147 -1.10 -4.09 -6.42
N ASP A 148 -0.78 -3.73 -7.66
CA ASP A 148 0.52 -3.96 -8.31
C ASP A 148 1.66 -3.24 -7.57
N ALA A 149 1.50 -1.94 -7.32
CA ALA A 149 2.48 -1.15 -6.60
C ALA A 149 2.61 -1.55 -5.13
N ALA A 150 1.59 -2.16 -4.52
CA ALA A 150 1.70 -2.72 -3.17
C ALA A 150 2.60 -3.95 -3.13
N GLU A 151 2.56 -4.81 -4.15
CA GLU A 151 3.50 -5.94 -4.26
C GLU A 151 4.92 -5.45 -4.60
N VAL A 152 5.07 -4.48 -5.49
CA VAL A 152 6.36 -3.82 -5.75
C VAL A 152 6.92 -3.23 -4.46
N ALA A 153 6.14 -2.41 -3.76
CA ALA A 153 6.52 -1.79 -2.50
C ALA A 153 6.85 -2.83 -1.41
N ALA A 154 6.09 -3.93 -1.31
CA ALA A 154 6.37 -4.99 -0.35
C ALA A 154 7.71 -5.68 -0.61
N ASN A 155 8.07 -5.90 -1.87
CA ASN A 155 9.37 -6.48 -2.23
C ASN A 155 10.53 -5.48 -2.01
N LEU A 156 10.37 -4.22 -2.41
CA LEU A 156 11.38 -3.17 -2.19
C LEU A 156 11.61 -2.89 -0.71
N ALA A 157 10.53 -2.71 0.07
CA ALA A 157 10.58 -2.49 1.51
C ALA A 157 11.26 -3.65 2.25
N SER A 158 10.94 -4.89 1.86
CA SER A 158 11.60 -6.08 2.41
C SER A 158 13.09 -6.06 2.09
N ALA A 159 13.48 -5.90 0.82
CA ALA A 159 14.88 -5.93 0.40
C ALA A 159 15.74 -4.80 0.99
N LEU A 160 15.17 -3.59 1.10
CA LEU A 160 15.87 -2.41 1.63
C LEU A 160 15.81 -2.29 3.15
N ASN A 161 14.97 -3.09 3.81
CA ASN A 161 14.61 -2.95 5.23
C ASN A 161 14.13 -1.51 5.56
N VAL A 162 13.22 -1.01 4.71
CA VAL A 162 12.61 0.33 4.77
C VAL A 162 11.12 0.20 5.07
N PRO A 163 10.54 1.03 5.95
CA PRO A 163 9.11 1.08 6.22
C PRO A 163 8.21 1.15 4.98
N MET A 164 7.14 0.34 4.96
CA MET A 164 6.13 0.35 3.89
C MET A 164 4.82 1.00 4.32
N VAL A 165 4.30 1.91 3.50
CA VAL A 165 2.92 2.41 3.57
C VAL A 165 2.14 1.94 2.34
N MET A 166 0.83 1.74 2.48
CA MET A 166 -0.06 1.32 1.39
C MET A 166 -1.29 2.21 1.28
N THR A 167 -1.76 2.50 0.06
CA THR A 167 -3.10 3.06 -0.21
C THR A 167 -3.77 2.23 -1.29
N GLY A 168 -4.97 1.73 -1.00
CA GLY A 168 -5.68 0.82 -1.91
C GLY A 168 -6.23 1.49 -3.16
N HIS A 169 -6.82 2.69 -3.02
CA HIS A 169 -7.66 3.40 -4.02
C HIS A 169 -8.93 2.64 -4.46
N SER A 170 -8.78 1.37 -4.80
CA SER A 170 -9.83 0.41 -5.17
C SER A 170 -9.36 -0.99 -4.79
N LEU A 171 -10.23 -1.81 -4.22
CA LEU A 171 -9.88 -3.13 -3.66
C LEU A 171 -10.51 -4.29 -4.44
N GLY A 172 -9.73 -5.35 -4.66
CA GLY A 172 -10.11 -6.56 -5.37
C GLY A 172 -11.31 -7.29 -4.76
N ARG A 173 -11.33 -7.52 -3.44
CA ARG A 173 -12.46 -8.21 -2.76
C ARG A 173 -13.78 -7.43 -2.93
N ASN A 174 -13.75 -6.10 -2.81
CA ASN A 174 -14.95 -5.28 -3.06
C ASN A 174 -15.36 -5.23 -4.55
N LYS A 175 -14.40 -5.24 -5.49
CA LYS A 175 -14.72 -5.33 -6.93
C LYS A 175 -15.37 -6.69 -7.24
N LEU A 176 -14.85 -7.78 -6.68
CA LEU A 176 -15.42 -9.13 -6.80
C LEU A 176 -16.85 -9.19 -6.25
N GLU A 177 -17.06 -8.73 -5.02
CA GLU A 177 -18.38 -8.72 -4.39
C GLU A 177 -19.40 -7.91 -5.21
N GLN A 178 -19.01 -6.76 -5.77
CA GLN A 178 -19.88 -5.96 -6.64
C GLN A 178 -20.19 -6.64 -7.97
N LEU A 179 -19.21 -7.28 -8.62
CA LEU A 179 -19.42 -8.00 -9.88
C LEU A 179 -20.36 -9.19 -9.69
N LEU A 180 -20.19 -9.96 -8.61
CA LEU A 180 -21.07 -11.08 -8.26
C LEU A 180 -22.49 -10.59 -7.94
N LYS A 181 -22.65 -9.51 -7.16
CA LYS A 181 -23.96 -8.90 -6.86
C LYS A 181 -24.68 -8.36 -8.10
N LEU A 182 -23.96 -7.96 -9.14
CA LEU A 182 -24.55 -7.51 -10.40
C LEU A 182 -25.03 -8.68 -11.29
N GLY A 183 -24.55 -9.91 -11.06
CA GLY A 183 -24.97 -11.11 -11.79
C GLY A 183 -24.67 -11.13 -13.29
N ARG A 184 -23.86 -10.18 -13.80
CA ARG A 184 -23.57 -10.00 -15.23
C ARG A 184 -22.37 -10.81 -15.73
N MET A 185 -21.57 -11.36 -14.82
CA MET A 185 -20.38 -12.16 -15.11
C MET A 185 -20.27 -13.27 -14.06
N HIS A 186 -19.91 -14.47 -14.48
CA HIS A 186 -19.67 -15.60 -13.59
C HIS A 186 -18.22 -15.64 -13.09
N GLY A 187 -17.96 -16.38 -12.01
CA GLY A 187 -16.64 -16.45 -11.36
C GLY A 187 -15.45 -16.69 -12.31
N PRO A 188 -15.52 -17.66 -13.25
CA PRO A 188 -14.45 -17.90 -14.21
C PRO A 188 -14.19 -16.72 -15.16
N GLU A 189 -15.24 -16.03 -15.61
CA GLU A 189 -15.13 -14.86 -16.50
C GLU A 189 -14.50 -13.67 -15.77
N ILE A 190 -14.92 -13.44 -14.51
CA ILE A 190 -14.33 -12.42 -13.63
C ILE A 190 -12.83 -12.71 -13.40
N GLN A 191 -12.47 -13.97 -13.15
CA GLN A 191 -11.07 -14.37 -12.99
C GLN A 191 -10.27 -14.25 -14.29
N GLY A 192 -10.84 -14.63 -15.43
CA GLY A 192 -10.21 -14.49 -16.75
C GLY A 192 -9.93 -13.03 -17.11
N THR A 193 -10.91 -12.16 -16.90
CA THR A 193 -10.88 -10.74 -17.28
C THR A 193 -10.05 -9.89 -16.33
N TYR A 194 -10.25 -10.03 -15.01
CA TYR A 194 -9.67 -9.14 -14.01
C TYR A 194 -8.51 -9.73 -13.20
N LYS A 195 -8.13 -10.98 -13.49
CA LYS A 195 -7.15 -11.78 -12.72
C LYS A 195 -7.40 -11.67 -11.20
N ILE A 196 -8.68 -11.70 -10.80
CA ILE A 196 -9.12 -11.12 -9.52
C ILE A 196 -8.45 -11.76 -8.30
N ALA A 197 -8.18 -13.08 -8.33
CA ALA A 197 -7.45 -13.76 -7.27
C ALA A 197 -5.98 -13.30 -7.17
N ARG A 198 -5.31 -13.08 -8.30
CA ARG A 198 -3.91 -12.60 -8.36
C ARG A 198 -3.78 -11.19 -7.81
N ARG A 199 -4.77 -10.34 -8.10
CA ARG A 199 -4.89 -8.99 -7.53
C ARG A 199 -5.12 -9.02 -6.01
N ILE A 200 -6.05 -9.86 -5.54
CA ILE A 200 -6.34 -9.97 -4.11
C ILE A 200 -5.10 -10.42 -3.34
N GLU A 201 -4.33 -11.39 -3.85
CA GLU A 201 -3.09 -11.84 -3.19
C GLU A 201 -1.99 -10.76 -3.19
N ALA A 202 -1.93 -9.89 -4.21
CA ALA A 202 -1.04 -8.72 -4.20
C ALA A 202 -1.43 -7.71 -3.10
N GLU A 203 -2.74 -7.47 -2.94
CA GLU A 203 -3.29 -6.62 -1.87
C GLU A 203 -3.05 -7.23 -0.47
N GLU A 204 -3.19 -8.56 -0.30
CA GLU A 204 -2.83 -9.28 0.94
C GLU A 204 -1.32 -9.23 1.24
N THR A 205 -0.47 -9.35 0.21
CA THR A 205 0.99 -9.23 0.34
C THR A 205 1.40 -7.82 0.79
N GLY A 206 0.68 -6.80 0.30
CA GLY A 206 0.79 -5.43 0.80
C GLY A 206 0.41 -5.30 2.27
N LEU A 207 -0.73 -5.87 2.69
CA LEU A 207 -1.17 -5.89 4.09
C LEU A 207 -0.22 -6.66 5.02
N ASP A 208 0.41 -7.74 4.54
CA ASP A 208 1.37 -8.51 5.31
C ASP A 208 2.62 -7.69 5.66
N THR A 209 3.04 -6.78 4.77
CA THR A 209 4.29 -6.00 4.88
C THR A 209 4.08 -4.62 5.49
N ALA A 210 2.94 -3.96 5.22
CA ALA A 210 2.71 -2.55 5.55
C ALA A 210 2.81 -2.22 7.06
N GLU A 211 3.54 -1.15 7.38
CA GLU A 211 3.49 -0.42 8.66
C GLU A 211 2.12 0.24 8.84
N MET A 212 1.67 0.92 7.79
CA MET A 212 0.45 1.71 7.77
C MET A 212 -0.29 1.53 6.45
N VAL A 213 -1.62 1.49 6.54
CA VAL A 213 -2.53 1.62 5.39
C VAL A 213 -3.25 2.96 5.53
N VAL A 214 -3.08 3.83 4.53
CA VAL A 214 -3.76 5.12 4.44
C VAL A 214 -5.07 4.94 3.68
N THR A 215 -6.17 5.25 4.34
CA THR A 215 -7.53 5.22 3.78
C THR A 215 -8.11 6.64 3.68
N SER A 216 -9.04 6.85 2.74
CA SER A 216 -9.73 8.14 2.63
C SER A 216 -10.84 8.31 3.68
N THR A 217 -11.39 7.20 4.18
CA THR A 217 -12.55 7.18 5.08
C THR A 217 -12.41 6.07 6.13
N LYS A 218 -13.20 6.17 7.21
CA LYS A 218 -13.33 5.11 8.22
C LYS A 218 -14.13 3.91 7.68
N GLN A 219 -15.12 4.17 6.84
CA GLN A 219 -15.90 3.12 6.18
C GLN A 219 -15.02 2.22 5.29
N GLU A 220 -14.00 2.79 4.62
CA GLU A 220 -13.02 2.01 3.86
C GLU A 220 -12.29 0.98 4.75
N ILE A 221 -11.96 1.34 6.00
CA ILE A 221 -11.36 0.42 6.97
C ILE A 221 -12.34 -0.69 7.35
N GLU A 222 -13.58 -0.34 7.68
CA GLU A 222 -14.54 -1.27 8.29
C GLU A 222 -15.27 -2.17 7.27
N GLU A 223 -15.58 -1.68 6.06
CA GLU A 223 -16.36 -2.40 5.03
C GLU A 223 -15.55 -2.86 3.82
N GLN A 224 -14.32 -2.37 3.64
CA GLN A 224 -13.48 -2.73 2.49
C GLN A 224 -12.24 -3.51 2.93
N TRP A 225 -11.39 -2.91 3.76
CA TRP A 225 -10.24 -3.61 4.34
C TRP A 225 -10.64 -4.71 5.31
N GLY A 226 -11.77 -4.58 6.01
CA GLY A 226 -12.37 -5.63 6.84
C GLY A 226 -12.81 -6.89 6.08
N LEU A 227 -12.74 -6.91 4.74
CA LEU A 227 -12.94 -8.13 3.94
C LEU A 227 -11.67 -8.98 3.79
N TYR A 228 -10.48 -8.46 4.13
CA TYR A 228 -9.19 -9.09 3.85
C TYR A 228 -8.70 -9.96 5.02
N ASP A 229 -8.00 -11.05 4.70
CA ASP A 229 -7.52 -11.98 5.71
C ASP A 229 -6.35 -11.39 6.50
N GLY A 230 -5.59 -10.49 5.87
CA GLY A 230 -4.49 -9.75 6.47
C GLY A 230 -4.91 -8.76 7.55
N PHE A 231 -6.18 -8.39 7.68
CA PHE A 231 -6.63 -7.35 8.60
C PHE A 231 -7.95 -7.69 9.32
N ASP A 232 -7.91 -7.71 10.66
CA ASP A 232 -9.12 -7.68 11.50
C ASP A 232 -9.04 -6.54 12.52
N LEU A 233 -10.10 -5.75 12.58
CA LEU A 233 -10.18 -4.55 13.41
C LEU A 233 -10.14 -4.85 14.92
N MET A 234 -10.60 -6.03 15.36
CA MET A 234 -10.60 -6.42 16.77
C MET A 234 -9.24 -6.98 17.20
N VAL A 235 -8.56 -7.75 16.34
CA VAL A 235 -7.20 -8.23 16.54
C VAL A 235 -6.24 -7.03 16.54
N GLU A 236 -6.32 -6.12 15.57
CA GLU A 236 -5.53 -4.88 15.52
C GLU A 236 -5.65 -4.07 16.82
N ARG A 237 -6.88 -3.86 17.30
CA ARG A 237 -7.13 -3.13 18.56
C ARG A 237 -6.52 -3.84 19.76
N LYS A 238 -6.63 -5.18 19.83
CA LYS A 238 -6.02 -5.99 20.90
C LYS A 238 -4.50 -5.90 20.88
N LEU A 239 -3.87 -6.01 19.71
CA LEU A 239 -2.42 -5.88 19.55
C LEU A 239 -1.93 -4.48 19.96
N ARG A 240 -2.62 -3.41 19.51
CA ARG A 240 -2.32 -2.03 19.95
C ARG A 240 -2.38 -1.87 21.47
N VAL A 241 -3.42 -2.42 22.12
CA VAL A 241 -3.56 -2.30 23.59
C VAL A 241 -2.46 -3.07 24.33
N ARG A 242 -1.98 -4.21 23.79
CA ARG A 242 -0.82 -4.93 24.36
C ARG A 242 0.46 -4.12 24.24
N GLN A 243 0.76 -3.62 23.04
CA GLN A 243 1.94 -2.80 22.77
C GLN A 243 1.99 -1.54 23.67
N ARG A 244 0.86 -0.81 23.79
CA ARG A 244 0.75 0.36 24.68
C ARG A 244 0.93 0.04 26.17
N ARG A 245 0.79 -1.21 26.58
CA ARG A 245 1.02 -1.70 27.96
C ARG A 245 2.41 -2.33 28.15
N GLY A 246 3.28 -2.29 27.14
CA GLY A 246 4.58 -2.97 27.17
C GLY A 246 4.49 -4.51 27.15
N VAL A 247 3.33 -5.07 26.78
CA VAL A 247 3.11 -6.52 26.78
C VAL A 247 3.37 -7.09 25.39
N SER A 248 4.16 -8.16 25.30
CA SER A 248 4.49 -8.83 24.03
C SER A 248 3.25 -9.17 23.19
N SER A 249 3.31 -8.86 21.89
CA SER A 249 2.31 -9.24 20.90
C SER A 249 2.42 -10.70 20.44
N LEU A 250 3.33 -11.51 21.02
CA LEU A 250 3.56 -12.91 20.67
C LEU A 250 3.92 -13.11 19.18
N GLY A 251 4.78 -12.24 18.64
CA GLY A 251 5.17 -12.27 17.22
C GLY A 251 4.05 -11.86 16.24
N ARG A 252 2.89 -11.38 16.73
CA ARG A 252 1.76 -11.01 15.89
C ARG A 252 1.76 -9.53 15.53
N TYR A 253 1.37 -9.26 14.30
CA TYR A 253 1.38 -7.95 13.69
C TYR A 253 0.18 -7.73 12.75
N MET A 254 -0.38 -6.52 12.77
CA MET A 254 -1.38 -6.03 11.82
C MET A 254 -1.11 -4.56 11.49
N PRO A 255 -1.31 -4.13 10.24
CA PRO A 255 -1.04 -2.76 9.81
C PRO A 255 -1.87 -1.72 10.56
N ARG A 256 -1.26 -0.53 10.76
CA ARG A 256 -1.95 0.64 11.29
C ARG A 256 -2.90 1.20 10.23
N MET A 257 -4.20 1.11 10.43
CA MET A 257 -5.16 1.82 9.56
C MET A 257 -5.25 3.30 9.97
N ALA A 258 -4.98 4.21 9.03
CA ALA A 258 -5.01 5.65 9.23
C ALA A 258 -5.94 6.34 8.22
N VAL A 259 -6.95 7.06 8.71
CA VAL A 259 -7.83 7.87 7.86
C VAL A 259 -7.14 9.19 7.57
N ILE A 260 -6.58 9.35 6.37
CA ILE A 260 -5.96 10.59 5.91
C ILE A 260 -6.65 10.98 4.59
N PRO A 261 -7.67 11.86 4.63
CA PRO A 261 -8.44 12.19 3.44
C PRO A 261 -7.54 12.88 2.39
N PRO A 262 -7.80 12.70 1.08
CA PRO A 262 -7.04 13.35 0.04
C PRO A 262 -7.07 14.87 0.20
N GLY A 263 -5.94 15.52 -0.14
CA GLY A 263 -5.92 16.96 -0.29
C GLY A 263 -6.72 17.42 -1.50
N MET A 264 -7.10 18.69 -1.49
CA MET A 264 -7.56 19.44 -2.64
C MET A 264 -6.58 20.58 -2.89
N ASP A 265 -6.42 20.92 -4.16
CA ASP A 265 -5.87 22.22 -4.54
C ASP A 265 -6.91 23.33 -4.31
N PHE A 266 -6.45 24.41 -3.68
CA PHE A 266 -7.24 25.61 -3.35
C PHE A 266 -6.85 26.82 -4.21
N SER A 267 -5.90 26.70 -5.15
CA SER A 267 -5.48 27.77 -6.07
C SER A 267 -6.65 28.44 -6.81
N PHE A 268 -7.69 27.67 -7.16
CA PHE A 268 -8.91 28.15 -7.83
C PHE A 268 -9.97 28.74 -6.87
N VAL A 269 -9.75 28.69 -5.57
CA VAL A 269 -10.67 29.22 -4.54
C VAL A 269 -10.23 30.63 -4.16
N ASP A 270 -10.66 31.59 -4.97
CA ASP A 270 -10.49 33.01 -4.70
C ASP A 270 -11.14 33.39 -3.36
N THR A 271 -10.32 33.79 -2.40
CA THR A 271 -10.75 34.18 -1.05
C THR A 271 -11.26 35.61 -0.97
N GLN A 272 -10.90 36.50 -1.90
CA GLN A 272 -11.34 37.90 -1.89
C GLN A 272 -12.86 37.98 -2.11
N ASP A 273 -13.37 37.16 -3.03
CA ASP A 273 -14.79 36.96 -3.33
C ASP A 273 -15.64 36.42 -2.15
N THR A 274 -15.04 36.11 -1.00
CA THR A 274 -15.75 35.70 0.24
C THR A 274 -15.95 36.83 1.26
N ALA A 275 -15.24 37.95 1.09
CA ALA A 275 -15.32 39.15 1.92
C ALA A 275 -16.29 40.19 1.31
N ASP A 276 -16.38 40.28 -0.01
CA ASP A 276 -17.32 41.16 -0.70
C ASP A 276 -18.77 40.70 -0.49
N GLY A 277 -19.65 41.64 -0.13
CA GLY A 277 -20.96 41.34 0.43
C GLY A 277 -21.92 40.63 -0.53
N ASP A 278 -22.53 39.53 -0.05
CA ASP A 278 -23.42 38.58 -0.77
C ASP A 278 -24.56 39.20 -1.63
N GLY A 279 -24.83 40.51 -1.59
CA GLY A 279 -25.95 41.16 -2.25
C GLY A 279 -25.64 41.89 -3.57
N ALA A 280 -24.41 42.37 -3.80
CA ALA A 280 -24.13 43.28 -4.93
C ALA A 280 -24.28 42.59 -6.30
N ASP A 281 -23.69 41.40 -6.48
CA ASP A 281 -23.74 40.68 -7.76
C ASP A 281 -25.13 40.13 -8.11
N LEU A 282 -25.97 39.87 -7.10
CA LEU A 282 -27.36 39.47 -7.31
C LEU A 282 -28.22 40.63 -7.82
N GLN A 283 -27.84 41.88 -7.52
CA GLN A 283 -28.42 43.08 -8.10
C GLN A 283 -27.96 43.29 -9.56
N MET A 284 -26.70 42.95 -9.87
CA MET A 284 -26.12 43.03 -11.23
C MET A 284 -26.75 42.04 -12.23
N LEU A 285 -27.44 41.01 -11.75
CA LEU A 285 -28.25 40.10 -12.57
C LEU A 285 -29.56 40.72 -13.10
N ILE A 286 -29.98 41.88 -12.56
CA ILE A 286 -31.23 42.58 -12.92
C ILE A 286 -30.97 43.71 -13.92
N ASP A 287 -29.82 44.37 -13.83
CA ASP A 287 -29.50 45.60 -14.58
C ASP A 287 -28.07 45.54 -15.15
N PRO A 288 -27.87 44.95 -16.35
CA PRO A 288 -26.55 44.75 -16.94
C PRO A 288 -25.81 46.06 -17.29
N VAL A 289 -26.53 47.20 -17.27
CA VAL A 289 -25.97 48.53 -17.58
C VAL A 289 -25.03 49.04 -16.47
N LYS A 290 -25.10 48.47 -15.26
CA LYS A 290 -24.23 48.83 -14.12
C LYS A 290 -23.11 47.82 -13.84
N ALA A 291 -22.95 46.80 -14.68
CA ALA A 291 -22.02 45.71 -14.42
C ALA A 291 -20.58 46.01 -14.88
N ASN A 292 -19.72 46.46 -13.95
CA ASN A 292 -18.29 46.71 -14.22
C ASN A 292 -17.43 45.43 -14.33
N LYS A 293 -18.03 44.24 -14.20
CA LYS A 293 -17.43 42.92 -14.45
C LYS A 293 -18.43 42.07 -15.24
N ALA A 294 -17.94 41.34 -16.26
CA ALA A 294 -18.75 40.36 -16.98
C ALA A 294 -19.05 39.14 -16.09
N LEU A 295 -20.32 38.70 -16.08
CA LEU A 295 -20.73 37.50 -15.34
C LEU A 295 -20.20 36.22 -16.02
N PRO A 296 -19.89 35.15 -15.26
CA PRO A 296 -19.46 33.87 -15.83
C PRO A 296 -20.54 33.30 -16.78
N PRO A 297 -20.22 32.90 -18.04
CA PRO A 297 -21.22 32.46 -19.02
C PRO A 297 -22.13 31.31 -18.55
N ILE A 298 -21.59 30.41 -17.71
CA ILE A 298 -22.35 29.29 -17.13
C ILE A 298 -23.51 29.75 -16.22
N TRP A 299 -23.47 30.96 -15.67
CA TRP A 299 -24.58 31.49 -14.87
C TRP A 299 -25.81 31.72 -15.75
N SER A 300 -25.66 32.34 -16.92
CA SER A 300 -26.76 32.53 -17.88
C SER A 300 -27.36 31.19 -18.33
N GLU A 301 -26.51 30.17 -18.56
CA GLU A 301 -26.95 28.81 -18.90
C GLU A 301 -27.76 28.11 -17.80
N VAL A 302 -27.52 28.43 -16.52
CA VAL A 302 -28.33 27.92 -15.40
C VAL A 302 -29.59 28.76 -15.20
N LEU A 303 -29.46 30.08 -15.17
CA LEU A 303 -30.53 31.00 -14.77
C LEU A 303 -31.67 31.08 -15.80
N ARG A 304 -31.41 30.80 -17.09
CA ARG A 304 -32.44 30.74 -18.15
C ARG A 304 -33.55 29.71 -17.92
N PHE A 305 -33.36 28.77 -16.98
CA PHE A 305 -34.37 27.78 -16.59
C PHE A 305 -35.33 28.26 -15.50
N PHE A 306 -35.09 29.43 -14.88
CA PHE A 306 -35.82 29.86 -13.68
C PHE A 306 -36.74 31.06 -13.92
N THR A 307 -38.00 30.92 -13.52
CA THR A 307 -38.97 32.04 -13.50
C THR A 307 -38.64 33.06 -12.41
N ASN A 308 -38.04 32.62 -11.30
CA ASN A 308 -37.51 33.49 -10.25
C ASN A 308 -36.08 33.06 -9.89
N PRO A 309 -35.04 33.70 -10.46
CA PRO A 309 -33.64 33.33 -10.22
C PRO A 309 -33.12 33.70 -8.82
N HIS A 310 -33.86 34.50 -8.04
CA HIS A 310 -33.41 34.96 -6.70
C HIS A 310 -33.65 33.94 -5.59
N LYS A 311 -34.38 32.84 -5.84
CA LYS A 311 -34.56 31.79 -4.83
C LYS A 311 -33.24 31.04 -4.57
N PRO A 312 -32.98 30.60 -3.32
CA PRO A 312 -31.92 29.66 -2.98
C PRO A 312 -31.80 28.48 -3.94
N MET A 313 -30.59 28.22 -4.42
CA MET A 313 -30.32 27.13 -5.37
C MET A 313 -29.91 25.84 -4.64
N ILE A 314 -30.73 24.79 -4.76
CA ILE A 314 -30.35 23.42 -4.39
C ILE A 314 -29.53 22.85 -5.55
N LEU A 315 -28.23 22.65 -5.35
CA LEU A 315 -27.31 22.18 -6.39
C LEU A 315 -27.01 20.68 -6.22
N ALA A 316 -27.24 19.89 -7.26
CA ALA A 316 -26.69 18.54 -7.41
C ALA A 316 -25.78 18.47 -8.64
N LEU A 317 -24.50 18.16 -8.42
CA LEU A 317 -23.47 18.09 -9.46
C LEU A 317 -22.86 16.68 -9.49
N SER A 318 -23.16 15.92 -10.54
CA SER A 318 -22.75 14.50 -10.66
C SER A 318 -22.69 14.04 -12.14
N ARG A 319 -22.28 12.79 -12.37
CA ARG A 319 -22.48 12.13 -13.68
C ARG A 319 -23.90 11.54 -13.72
N PRO A 320 -24.54 11.43 -14.89
CA PRO A 320 -25.83 10.75 -15.03
C PRO A 320 -25.61 9.23 -14.89
N ASP A 321 -25.54 8.74 -13.66
CA ASP A 321 -25.30 7.34 -13.31
C ASP A 321 -26.38 6.90 -12.30
N PRO A 322 -27.06 5.74 -12.49
CA PRO A 322 -28.06 5.24 -11.56
C PRO A 322 -27.60 5.18 -10.09
N LYS A 323 -26.31 4.90 -9.83
CA LYS A 323 -25.71 4.87 -8.48
C LYS A 323 -25.71 6.23 -7.78
N LYS A 324 -25.79 7.33 -8.54
CA LYS A 324 -25.94 8.70 -8.01
C LYS A 324 -27.37 9.00 -7.55
N ASN A 325 -28.36 8.16 -7.87
CA ASN A 325 -29.74 8.28 -7.38
C ASN A 325 -30.38 9.70 -7.44
N VAL A 326 -30.06 10.48 -8.49
CA VAL A 326 -30.54 11.87 -8.64
C VAL A 326 -32.06 11.95 -8.73
N THR A 327 -32.70 10.89 -9.24
CA THR A 327 -34.16 10.76 -9.35
C THR A 327 -34.88 10.83 -8.00
N THR A 328 -34.27 10.34 -6.90
CA THR A 328 -34.88 10.46 -5.56
C THR A 328 -34.83 11.89 -5.02
N LEU A 329 -33.77 12.67 -5.31
CA LEU A 329 -33.74 14.11 -4.99
C LEU A 329 -34.84 14.86 -5.75
N LEU A 330 -34.96 14.59 -7.06
CA LEU A 330 -35.97 15.25 -7.90
C LEU A 330 -37.40 14.89 -7.48
N LYS A 331 -37.64 13.63 -7.07
CA LYS A 331 -38.89 13.19 -6.45
C LYS A 331 -39.18 13.94 -5.15
N ALA A 332 -38.21 14.00 -4.23
CA ALA A 332 -38.33 14.73 -2.96
C ALA A 332 -38.70 16.21 -3.17
N TYR A 333 -38.08 16.85 -4.16
CA TYR A 333 -38.38 18.22 -4.56
C TYR A 333 -39.79 18.38 -5.17
N GLY A 334 -40.16 17.52 -6.14
CA GLY A 334 -41.46 17.58 -6.80
C GLY A 334 -42.65 17.35 -5.86
N GLU A 335 -42.51 16.43 -4.91
CA GLU A 335 -43.54 16.10 -3.91
C GLU A 335 -43.67 17.19 -2.83
N SER A 336 -42.65 18.03 -2.62
CA SER A 336 -42.64 19.06 -1.57
C SER A 336 -42.97 20.45 -2.11
N ARG A 337 -44.25 20.84 -2.06
CA ARG A 337 -44.70 22.21 -2.40
C ARG A 337 -43.92 23.29 -1.62
N LYS A 338 -43.66 23.08 -0.33
CA LYS A 338 -42.89 24.02 0.51
C LYS A 338 -41.46 24.22 -0.02
N LEU A 339 -40.81 23.15 -0.49
CA LEU A 339 -39.43 23.25 -0.99
C LEU A 339 -39.38 23.98 -2.34
N ARG A 340 -40.38 23.76 -3.20
CA ARG A 340 -40.58 24.48 -4.48
C ARG A 340 -40.91 25.96 -4.30
N GLU A 341 -41.65 26.29 -3.24
CA GLU A 341 -41.93 27.69 -2.88
C GLU A 341 -40.66 28.40 -2.38
N LEU A 342 -39.83 27.72 -1.56
CA LEU A 342 -38.61 28.28 -0.96
C LEU A 342 -37.39 28.36 -1.90
N ALA A 343 -37.18 27.38 -2.77
CA ALA A 343 -35.91 27.17 -3.47
C ALA A 343 -36.11 26.79 -4.95
N ASN A 344 -35.05 26.90 -5.74
CA ASN A 344 -34.92 26.31 -7.08
C ASN A 344 -33.99 25.08 -7.02
N LEU A 345 -34.06 24.19 -8.02
CA LEU A 345 -33.20 23.00 -8.11
C LEU A 345 -32.33 23.04 -9.38
N THR A 346 -31.02 22.83 -9.24
CA THR A 346 -30.05 22.77 -10.35
C THR A 346 -29.37 21.41 -10.41
N LEU A 347 -29.49 20.75 -11.55
CA LEU A 347 -28.97 19.42 -11.84
C LEU A 347 -27.89 19.50 -12.92
N ILE A 348 -26.62 19.52 -12.52
CA ILE A 348 -25.48 19.45 -13.43
C ILE A 348 -25.11 17.97 -13.63
N LEU A 349 -25.53 17.41 -14.77
CA LEU A 349 -25.57 15.96 -15.02
C LEU A 349 -24.75 15.54 -16.25
N GLY A 350 -23.44 15.80 -16.22
CA GLY A 350 -22.55 15.55 -17.36
C GLY A 350 -22.79 16.52 -18.53
N ASN A 351 -22.23 16.18 -19.70
CA ASN A 351 -22.44 16.90 -20.95
C ASN A 351 -23.25 16.01 -21.90
N ARG A 352 -24.11 16.60 -22.73
CA ARG A 352 -24.93 15.89 -23.72
C ARG A 352 -25.27 16.79 -24.91
N ASP A 353 -25.23 16.23 -26.11
CA ASP A 353 -25.76 16.85 -27.33
C ASP A 353 -27.18 16.30 -27.57
N ASP A 354 -27.28 15.01 -27.90
CA ASP A 354 -28.51 14.21 -27.85
C ASP A 354 -28.54 13.33 -26.57
N ILE A 355 -29.74 12.85 -26.19
CA ILE A 355 -29.96 11.88 -25.11
C ILE A 355 -29.92 10.45 -25.63
N ASP A 356 -30.37 10.22 -26.88
CA ASP A 356 -30.47 8.87 -27.44
C ASP A 356 -29.08 8.31 -27.85
N ASP A 357 -28.15 9.19 -28.22
CA ASP A 357 -26.73 8.84 -28.52
C ASP A 357 -25.86 8.61 -27.26
N MET A 358 -26.42 8.74 -26.05
CA MET A 358 -25.63 8.67 -24.81
C MET A 358 -25.22 7.25 -24.44
N ALA A 359 -23.93 6.94 -24.58
CA ALA A 359 -23.37 5.65 -24.17
C ALA A 359 -23.63 5.30 -22.68
N GLY A 360 -24.00 4.04 -22.44
CA GLY A 360 -24.21 3.49 -21.09
C GLY A 360 -25.55 3.87 -20.47
N GLY A 361 -25.62 3.89 -19.13
CA GLY A 361 -26.87 4.18 -18.39
C GLY A 361 -27.28 5.66 -18.35
N GLY A 362 -26.54 6.56 -19.01
CA GLY A 362 -26.71 8.00 -18.91
C GLY A 362 -28.02 8.52 -19.49
N GLY A 363 -28.35 8.09 -20.73
CA GLY A 363 -29.60 8.44 -21.39
C GLY A 363 -30.82 8.01 -20.56
N THR A 364 -30.82 6.79 -20.01
CA THR A 364 -31.90 6.30 -19.14
C THR A 364 -32.13 7.18 -17.90
N VAL A 365 -31.05 7.66 -17.26
CA VAL A 365 -31.16 8.55 -16.08
C VAL A 365 -31.71 9.92 -16.48
N LEU A 366 -31.26 10.49 -17.60
CA LEU A 366 -31.76 11.79 -18.08
C LEU A 366 -33.20 11.72 -18.56
N THR A 367 -33.60 10.67 -19.28
CA THR A 367 -35.00 10.41 -19.65
C THR A 367 -35.89 10.22 -18.42
N ALA A 368 -35.40 9.57 -17.35
CA ALA A 368 -36.11 9.51 -16.08
C ALA A 368 -36.24 10.88 -15.39
N VAL A 369 -35.19 11.71 -15.44
CA VAL A 369 -35.23 13.10 -14.94
C VAL A 369 -36.25 13.95 -15.70
N LEU A 370 -36.28 13.90 -17.03
CA LEU A 370 -37.27 14.64 -17.84
C LEU A 370 -38.70 14.19 -17.52
N LYS A 371 -38.95 12.88 -17.45
CA LYS A 371 -40.26 12.32 -17.06
C LYS A 371 -40.71 12.75 -15.65
N LEU A 372 -39.78 12.99 -14.73
CA LEU A 372 -40.09 13.50 -13.39
C LEU A 372 -40.33 15.02 -13.38
N ILE A 373 -39.59 15.79 -14.18
CA ILE A 373 -39.83 17.24 -14.35
C ILE A 373 -41.25 17.48 -14.89
N ASP A 374 -41.64 16.72 -15.91
CA ASP A 374 -42.98 16.77 -16.50
C ASP A 374 -44.06 16.33 -15.50
N ARG A 375 -43.91 15.15 -14.90
CA ARG A 375 -44.87 14.57 -13.95
C ARG A 375 -45.21 15.48 -12.75
N TYR A 376 -44.27 16.29 -12.28
CA TYR A 376 -44.47 17.18 -11.12
C TYR A 376 -44.65 18.65 -11.50
N ASP A 377 -44.74 18.97 -12.80
CA ASP A 377 -44.84 20.33 -13.35
C ASP A 377 -43.76 21.28 -12.78
N LEU A 378 -42.50 20.96 -13.11
CA LEU A 378 -41.31 21.63 -12.55
C LEU A 378 -40.64 22.62 -13.52
N TYR A 379 -41.32 22.97 -14.60
CA TYR A 379 -40.90 24.01 -15.53
C TYR A 379 -40.75 25.36 -14.79
N GLY A 380 -39.71 26.13 -15.12
CA GLY A 380 -39.39 27.38 -14.43
C GLY A 380 -38.75 27.23 -13.04
N GLN A 381 -38.53 26.00 -12.56
CA GLN A 381 -38.06 25.69 -11.20
C GLN A 381 -36.86 24.73 -11.14
N VAL A 382 -36.58 24.00 -12.23
CA VAL A 382 -35.48 23.03 -12.33
C VAL A 382 -34.57 23.37 -13.51
N ALA A 383 -33.29 23.63 -13.23
CA ALA A 383 -32.24 23.85 -14.23
C ALA A 383 -31.45 22.57 -14.51
N TYR A 384 -31.18 22.30 -15.78
CA TYR A 384 -30.45 21.12 -16.22
C TYR A 384 -29.66 21.40 -17.53
N PRO A 385 -28.66 22.30 -17.49
CA PRO A 385 -27.92 22.74 -18.68
C PRO A 385 -27.29 21.57 -19.46
N LYS A 386 -27.09 21.74 -20.77
CA LYS A 386 -26.54 20.69 -21.66
C LYS A 386 -25.03 20.48 -21.50
N HIS A 387 -24.28 21.55 -21.27
CA HIS A 387 -22.81 21.52 -21.22
C HIS A 387 -22.26 22.32 -20.06
N HIS A 388 -21.10 21.89 -19.56
CA HIS A 388 -20.22 22.64 -18.66
C HIS A 388 -18.76 22.21 -18.88
N LYS A 389 -17.83 23.11 -18.59
CA LYS A 389 -16.38 22.86 -18.54
C LYS A 389 -15.94 22.63 -17.09
N GLN A 390 -14.78 22.02 -16.89
CA GLN A 390 -14.22 21.83 -15.55
C GLN A 390 -13.90 23.16 -14.84
N THR A 391 -13.58 24.21 -15.62
CA THR A 391 -13.40 25.61 -15.17
C THR A 391 -14.69 26.26 -14.67
N ASP A 392 -15.86 25.76 -15.08
CA ASP A 392 -17.15 26.35 -14.71
C ASP A 392 -17.61 25.91 -13.32
N VAL A 393 -17.08 24.77 -12.82
CA VAL A 393 -17.47 24.16 -11.54
C VAL A 393 -17.29 25.10 -10.33
N PRO A 394 -16.15 25.83 -10.17
CA PRO A 394 -16.03 26.94 -9.23
C PRO A 394 -17.18 27.96 -9.29
N HIS A 395 -17.51 28.44 -10.50
CA HIS A 395 -18.55 29.45 -10.69
C HIS A 395 -19.95 28.91 -10.37
N ILE A 396 -20.23 27.64 -10.62
CA ILE A 396 -21.50 26.99 -10.24
C ILE A 396 -21.64 26.90 -8.72
N TYR A 397 -20.58 26.50 -8.00
CA TYR A 397 -20.59 26.51 -6.53
C TYR A 397 -20.74 27.92 -5.96
N ARG A 398 -20.10 28.92 -6.58
CA ARG A 398 -20.21 30.34 -6.20
C ARG A 398 -21.64 30.87 -6.36
N LEU A 399 -22.33 30.53 -7.46
CA LEU A 399 -23.75 30.90 -7.67
C LEU A 399 -24.67 30.29 -6.61
N ALA A 400 -24.42 29.04 -6.21
CA ALA A 400 -25.17 28.37 -5.15
C ALA A 400 -24.95 29.01 -3.78
N ALA A 401 -23.72 29.44 -3.47
CA ALA A 401 -23.40 30.17 -2.25
C ALA A 401 -24.07 31.55 -2.21
N LYS A 402 -23.96 32.34 -3.29
CA LYS A 402 -24.55 33.70 -3.37
C LYS A 402 -26.07 33.70 -3.26
N THR A 403 -26.76 32.73 -3.86
CA THR A 403 -28.23 32.56 -3.69
C THR A 403 -28.65 32.07 -2.29
N LYS A 404 -27.71 31.79 -1.38
CA LYS A 404 -27.94 31.16 -0.07
C LYS A 404 -28.56 29.76 -0.17
N GLY A 405 -28.15 29.05 -1.22
CA GLY A 405 -28.55 27.68 -1.55
C GLY A 405 -27.87 26.60 -0.71
N SER A 406 -27.95 25.36 -1.17
CA SER A 406 -27.26 24.22 -0.56
C SER A 406 -26.84 23.21 -1.63
N VAL A 407 -25.84 22.37 -1.35
CA VAL A 407 -25.51 21.23 -2.21
C VAL A 407 -26.14 19.96 -1.69
N HIS A 408 -26.89 19.26 -2.53
CA HIS A 408 -27.26 17.88 -2.28
C HIS A 408 -26.29 16.94 -3.00
N GLN A 409 -25.74 15.95 -2.28
CA GLN A 409 -24.98 14.84 -2.88
C GLN A 409 -25.80 13.54 -2.80
N PRO A 410 -26.55 13.20 -3.87
CA PRO A 410 -27.35 11.98 -3.88
C PRO A 410 -26.49 10.75 -4.17
N GLY A 411 -26.89 9.63 -3.57
CA GLY A 411 -26.35 8.29 -3.85
C GLY A 411 -25.03 7.92 -3.17
N SER A 412 -24.80 6.62 -3.03
CA SER A 412 -23.56 6.05 -2.45
C SER A 412 -22.40 6.21 -3.43
N CYS A 413 -21.53 7.18 -3.19
CA CYS A 413 -20.36 7.42 -4.03
C CYS A 413 -19.10 7.76 -3.24
N ARG A 414 -18.03 7.03 -3.55
CA ARG A 414 -16.73 7.04 -2.84
C ARG A 414 -16.03 8.40 -2.85
N ALA A 415 -16.27 9.22 -3.88
CA ALA A 415 -15.71 10.56 -4.01
C ALA A 415 -16.78 11.62 -3.72
N VAL A 416 -16.86 12.02 -2.45
CA VAL A 416 -17.46 13.28 -2.02
C VAL A 416 -16.47 14.39 -2.32
N ARG A 417 -16.94 15.52 -2.85
CA ARG A 417 -16.12 16.72 -3.02
C ARG A 417 -16.30 17.65 -1.82
N PRO A 418 -15.27 17.86 -0.97
CA PRO A 418 -15.29 18.92 0.03
C PRO A 418 -15.36 20.33 -0.59
N GLN A 419 -15.10 20.46 -1.90
CA GLN A 419 -15.11 21.72 -2.67
C GLN A 419 -16.29 22.65 -2.36
N ALA A 420 -17.50 22.13 -2.15
CA ALA A 420 -18.66 22.96 -1.79
C ALA A 420 -18.42 23.80 -0.52
N ALA A 421 -17.77 23.22 0.50
CA ALA A 421 -17.44 23.91 1.74
C ALA A 421 -16.36 25.00 1.56
N ALA A 422 -15.52 24.89 0.53
CA ALA A 422 -14.53 25.92 0.19
C ALA A 422 -15.18 27.22 -0.30
N TYR A 423 -16.37 27.12 -0.93
CA TYR A 423 -17.21 28.26 -1.29
C TYR A 423 -18.25 28.61 -0.20
N GLY A 424 -18.10 28.05 1.01
CA GLY A 424 -19.00 28.30 2.13
C GLY A 424 -20.41 27.76 1.96
N LEU A 425 -20.60 26.78 1.08
CA LEU A 425 -21.92 26.24 0.74
C LEU A 425 -22.30 25.06 1.66
N PRO A 426 -23.42 25.14 2.40
CA PRO A 426 -23.88 24.04 3.23
C PRO A 426 -24.28 22.79 2.43
N VAL A 427 -24.10 21.61 3.00
CA VAL A 427 -24.24 20.32 2.30
C VAL A 427 -25.29 19.41 2.94
N VAL A 428 -26.18 18.84 2.13
CA VAL A 428 -26.99 17.67 2.50
C VAL A 428 -26.40 16.46 1.78
N ALA A 429 -25.83 15.52 2.52
CA ALA A 429 -25.15 14.35 1.94
C ALA A 429 -25.74 13.04 2.45
N THR A 430 -25.50 11.95 1.74
CA THR A 430 -25.92 10.62 2.20
C THR A 430 -25.19 10.18 3.47
N LYS A 431 -25.93 9.51 4.38
CA LYS A 431 -25.40 8.84 5.58
C LYS A 431 -24.57 7.58 5.28
N ASN A 432 -24.46 7.18 4.01
CA ASN A 432 -23.72 6.02 3.54
C ASN A 432 -22.48 6.52 2.76
N GLY A 433 -21.28 5.98 3.00
CA GLY A 433 -20.10 6.40 2.26
C GLY A 433 -19.11 7.28 3.06
N GLY A 434 -18.17 7.86 2.33
CA GLY A 434 -17.29 8.92 2.83
C GLY A 434 -17.90 10.26 3.27
N PRO A 435 -19.16 10.66 2.94
CA PRO A 435 -19.67 11.94 3.42
C PRO A 435 -19.81 12.01 4.93
N VAL A 436 -19.97 10.86 5.60
CA VAL A 436 -20.07 10.79 7.07
C VAL A 436 -18.82 11.37 7.73
N ASP A 437 -17.63 10.97 7.28
CA ASP A 437 -16.37 11.46 7.83
C ASP A 437 -16.11 12.93 7.44
N ILE A 438 -16.51 13.33 6.24
CA ILE A 438 -16.33 14.70 5.75
C ILE A 438 -17.24 15.70 6.48
N LEU A 439 -18.54 15.41 6.63
CA LEU A 439 -19.45 16.26 7.40
C LEU A 439 -19.07 16.26 8.88
N LYS A 440 -18.54 15.15 9.42
CA LYS A 440 -18.00 15.11 10.79
C LYS A 440 -16.72 15.95 10.96
N ALA A 441 -15.89 16.08 9.92
CA ALA A 441 -14.68 16.90 9.97
C ALA A 441 -14.94 18.40 9.72
N LEU A 442 -15.97 18.72 8.92
CA LEU A 442 -16.29 20.09 8.49
C LEU A 442 -17.40 20.76 9.32
N HIS A 443 -18.36 19.99 9.86
CA HIS A 443 -19.56 20.49 10.54
C HIS A 443 -20.40 21.50 9.72
N ASN A 444 -20.50 21.29 8.40
CA ASN A 444 -21.10 22.21 7.45
C ASN A 444 -22.42 21.70 6.80
N GLY A 445 -23.10 20.73 7.43
CA GLY A 445 -24.17 20.03 6.74
C GLY A 445 -24.89 18.93 7.52
N LEU A 446 -25.85 18.29 6.84
CA LEU A 446 -26.73 17.23 7.38
C LEU A 446 -26.56 15.90 6.61
N LEU A 447 -26.67 14.78 7.32
CA LEU A 447 -26.65 13.43 6.75
C LEU A 447 -28.06 12.86 6.60
N VAL A 448 -28.39 12.31 5.43
CA VAL A 448 -29.73 11.76 5.11
C VAL A 448 -29.67 10.35 4.52
N ASP A 449 -30.77 9.60 4.63
CA ASP A 449 -30.93 8.35 3.89
C ASP A 449 -31.09 8.65 2.38
N PRO A 450 -30.24 8.13 1.49
CA PRO A 450 -30.31 8.43 0.06
C PRO A 450 -31.52 7.81 -0.64
N HIS A 451 -32.25 6.90 0.03
CA HIS A 451 -33.44 6.24 -0.51
C HIS A 451 -34.75 6.79 0.10
N SER A 452 -34.70 7.67 1.10
CA SER A 452 -35.88 8.34 1.66
C SER A 452 -36.03 9.76 1.12
N ALA A 453 -37.01 9.94 0.22
CA ALA A 453 -37.39 11.26 -0.28
C ALA A 453 -37.85 12.20 0.85
N GLU A 454 -38.54 11.66 1.85
CA GLU A 454 -38.97 12.42 3.05
C GLU A 454 -37.78 12.95 3.85
N ALA A 455 -36.77 12.11 4.10
CA ALA A 455 -35.57 12.54 4.84
C ALA A 455 -34.77 13.61 4.08
N ILE A 456 -34.67 13.48 2.75
CA ILE A 456 -34.04 14.49 1.89
C ILE A 456 -34.81 15.82 1.96
N THR A 457 -36.14 15.78 1.83
CA THR A 457 -37.00 16.97 1.96
C THR A 457 -36.88 17.63 3.33
N GLY A 458 -36.93 16.85 4.42
CA GLY A 458 -36.82 17.38 5.78
C GLY A 458 -35.49 18.10 6.04
N ALA A 459 -34.37 17.50 5.61
CA ALA A 459 -33.05 18.13 5.76
C ALA A 459 -32.86 19.39 4.91
N LEU A 460 -33.33 19.38 3.65
CA LEU A 460 -33.27 20.55 2.78
C LEU A 460 -34.16 21.69 3.31
N LEU A 461 -35.37 21.39 3.81
CA LEU A 461 -36.23 22.39 4.43
C LEU A 461 -35.62 22.97 5.71
N SER A 462 -35.06 22.13 6.60
CA SER A 462 -34.35 22.61 7.80
C SER A 462 -33.23 23.59 7.44
N LEU A 463 -32.35 23.17 6.53
CA LEU A 463 -31.13 23.89 6.19
C LEU A 463 -31.38 25.20 5.42
N LEU A 464 -32.49 25.30 4.67
CA LEU A 464 -32.83 26.49 3.86
C LEU A 464 -33.80 27.44 4.56
N ALA A 465 -34.65 26.95 5.47
CA ALA A 465 -35.56 27.80 6.23
C ALA A 465 -34.88 28.46 7.44
N ASP A 466 -33.95 27.77 8.10
CA ASP A 466 -33.20 28.31 9.24
C ASP A 466 -31.93 29.05 8.79
N LYS A 467 -32.03 30.39 8.76
CA LYS A 467 -30.91 31.29 8.45
C LYS A 467 -29.73 31.15 9.43
N GLY A 468 -29.99 30.80 10.70
CA GLY A 468 -28.96 30.59 11.72
C GLY A 468 -28.15 29.32 11.42
N GLN A 469 -28.84 28.20 11.25
CA GLN A 469 -28.23 26.91 10.86
C GLN A 469 -27.45 27.02 9.54
N TRP A 470 -27.97 27.77 8.56
CA TRP A 470 -27.28 28.01 7.29
C TRP A 470 -25.97 28.79 7.47
N LEU A 471 -26.01 29.92 8.20
CA LEU A 471 -24.83 30.77 8.45
C LEU A 471 -23.77 30.07 9.29
N GLU A 472 -24.17 29.26 10.27
CA GLU A 472 -23.26 28.42 11.04
C GLU A 472 -22.61 27.36 10.14
N SER A 473 -23.39 26.69 9.30
CA SER A 473 -22.89 25.69 8.36
C SER A 473 -21.88 26.29 7.36
N ARG A 474 -22.15 27.49 6.81
CA ARG A 474 -21.21 28.26 5.98
C ARG A 474 -19.91 28.54 6.71
N ARG A 475 -19.99 29.09 7.93
CA ARG A 475 -18.83 29.45 8.76
C ARG A 475 -17.99 28.24 9.12
N ASN A 476 -18.61 27.13 9.51
CA ASN A 476 -17.93 25.88 9.84
C ASN A 476 -17.23 25.26 8.62
N GLY A 477 -17.90 25.28 7.46
CA GLY A 477 -17.31 24.87 6.17
C GLY A 477 -16.03 25.62 5.86
N LEU A 478 -16.11 26.95 5.77
CA LEU A 478 -14.95 27.82 5.48
C LEU A 478 -13.83 27.66 6.51
N ARG A 479 -14.17 27.58 7.81
CA ARG A 479 -13.17 27.42 8.89
C ARG A 479 -12.42 26.08 8.82
N ASN A 480 -13.13 24.99 8.53
CA ASN A 480 -12.57 23.63 8.64
C ASN A 480 -12.03 23.07 7.32
N ILE A 481 -12.26 23.73 6.18
CA ILE A 481 -11.91 23.19 4.85
C ILE A 481 -10.40 22.94 4.67
N HIS A 482 -9.55 23.69 5.36
CA HIS A 482 -8.09 23.49 5.39
C HIS A 482 -7.67 22.07 5.80
N ARG A 483 -8.53 21.30 6.50
CA ARG A 483 -8.31 19.88 6.85
C ARG A 483 -8.29 18.95 5.63
N PHE A 484 -8.82 19.41 4.50
CA PHE A 484 -8.80 18.71 3.20
C PHE A 484 -7.81 19.37 2.24
N SER A 485 -6.72 19.95 2.76
CA SER A 485 -5.62 20.51 1.96
C SER A 485 -4.46 19.53 1.87
N TRP A 486 -3.71 19.62 0.77
CA TRP A 486 -2.49 18.84 0.59
C TRP A 486 -1.42 19.09 1.67
N PRO A 487 -1.17 20.33 2.15
CA PRO A 487 -0.29 20.56 3.31
C PRO A 487 -0.79 19.90 4.60
N HIS A 488 -2.10 19.87 4.86
CA HIS A 488 -2.65 19.16 6.03
C HIS A 488 -2.52 17.63 5.88
N HIS A 489 -2.76 17.11 4.66
CA HIS A 489 -2.54 15.70 4.33
C HIS A 489 -1.09 15.29 4.59
N CYS A 490 -0.11 16.03 4.05
CA CYS A 490 1.31 15.71 4.22
C CYS A 490 1.74 15.78 5.69
N ARG A 491 1.25 16.76 6.45
CA ARG A 491 1.50 16.86 7.90
C ARG A 491 0.98 15.64 8.67
N LEU A 492 -0.26 15.22 8.43
CA LEU A 492 -0.83 14.02 9.07
C LEU A 492 -0.11 12.75 8.63
N TYR A 493 0.20 12.65 7.34
CA TYR A 493 0.92 11.52 6.74
C TYR A 493 2.29 11.34 7.40
N LEU A 494 3.15 12.36 7.36
CA LEU A 494 4.49 12.32 7.95
C LEU A 494 4.44 12.12 9.46
N SER A 495 3.46 12.70 10.17
CA SER A 495 3.27 12.45 11.61
C SER A 495 2.95 10.99 11.91
N HIS A 496 2.15 10.33 11.05
CA HIS A 496 1.86 8.91 11.21
C HIS A 496 3.00 8.00 10.73
N VAL A 497 3.74 8.38 9.69
CA VAL A 497 4.98 7.68 9.32
C VAL A 497 5.94 7.72 10.49
N ALA A 498 6.30 8.90 11.01
CA ALA A 498 7.17 9.02 12.18
C ALA A 498 6.65 8.24 13.41
N ALA A 499 5.35 8.26 13.70
CA ALA A 499 4.79 7.57 14.86
C ALA A 499 4.72 6.03 14.74
N TYR A 500 4.80 5.46 13.54
CA TYR A 500 4.60 4.03 13.30
C TYR A 500 5.79 3.32 12.61
N CYS A 501 6.60 4.06 11.86
CA CYS A 501 7.68 3.56 11.00
C CYS A 501 9.07 3.77 11.62
N ASP A 502 9.18 4.59 12.66
CA ASP A 502 10.43 4.87 13.39
C ASP A 502 10.79 3.70 14.31
N HIS A 503 11.33 2.62 13.71
CA HIS A 503 11.79 1.43 14.44
C HIS A 503 13.29 1.54 14.76
N PRO A 504 13.72 1.43 16.03
CA PRO A 504 15.11 1.57 16.44
C PRO A 504 15.98 0.34 16.13
N SER A 505 15.48 -0.61 15.33
CA SER A 505 16.32 -1.66 14.75
C SER A 505 17.38 -1.00 13.88
N PRO A 506 18.69 -1.17 14.16
CA PRO A 506 19.71 -0.59 13.30
C PRO A 506 19.48 -1.14 11.90
N HIS A 507 19.22 -0.24 10.95
CA HIS A 507 19.09 -0.64 9.56
C HIS A 507 20.40 -1.35 9.17
N GLN A 508 20.37 -2.69 9.09
CA GLN A 508 21.38 -3.48 8.38
C GLN A 508 21.15 -3.21 6.89
N ARG A 509 21.52 -1.99 6.51
CA ARG A 509 21.44 -1.43 5.17
C ARG A 509 22.33 -2.29 4.29
N LEU A 510 21.80 -2.68 3.15
CA LEU A 510 22.59 -3.26 2.07
C LEU A 510 23.81 -2.35 1.88
N ARG A 511 25.02 -2.84 2.19
CA ARG A 511 26.23 -2.10 1.88
C ARG A 511 26.39 -2.15 0.38
N VAL A 512 26.11 -1.02 -0.27
CA VAL A 512 26.29 -0.88 -1.71
C VAL A 512 27.79 -0.98 -2.01
N PRO A 513 28.24 -1.91 -2.88
CA PRO A 513 29.64 -2.00 -3.24
C PRO A 513 30.17 -0.69 -3.83
N GLY A 514 31.41 -0.35 -3.51
CA GLY A 514 32.13 0.72 -4.18
C GLY A 514 32.37 0.34 -5.64
N VAL A 515 32.15 1.27 -6.56
CA VAL A 515 32.54 1.06 -7.97
C VAL A 515 34.07 0.99 -8.02
N PRO A 516 34.67 -0.07 -8.59
CA PRO A 516 36.12 -0.09 -8.78
C PRO A 516 36.48 1.05 -9.73
N ALA A 517 37.37 1.95 -9.28
CA ALA A 517 37.77 3.11 -10.04
C ALA A 517 38.28 2.68 -11.43
N ALA A 518 37.61 3.14 -12.48
CA ALA A 518 38.16 3.04 -13.82
C ALA A 518 39.48 3.81 -13.86
N SER A 519 40.52 3.20 -14.46
CA SER A 519 41.82 3.84 -14.64
C SER A 519 41.66 5.20 -15.33
N PRO A 520 42.37 6.26 -14.90
CA PRO A 520 42.17 7.60 -15.43
C PRO A 520 42.62 7.68 -16.89
N SER A 521 41.66 7.67 -17.81
CA SER A 521 41.87 8.03 -19.22
C SER A 521 41.13 9.33 -19.53
N MET A 522 41.89 10.31 -19.96
CA MET A 522 41.55 11.72 -20.14
C MET A 522 40.19 12.05 -20.78
N GLY A 523 39.44 12.95 -20.12
CA GLY A 523 38.81 14.10 -20.78
C GLY A 523 37.46 13.92 -21.46
N GLY A 524 36.40 14.38 -20.79
CA GLY A 524 35.06 14.55 -21.35
C GLY A 524 34.04 14.70 -20.22
N GLY A 525 33.09 15.63 -20.32
CA GLY A 525 32.12 15.86 -19.25
C GLY A 525 31.05 14.77 -19.22
N ASP A 526 31.11 13.88 -18.23
CA ASP A 526 30.12 12.80 -18.07
C ASP A 526 28.80 13.31 -17.49
N SER A 527 27.74 13.16 -18.29
CA SER A 527 26.36 13.37 -17.86
C SER A 527 25.89 12.20 -16.99
N LEU A 528 25.08 12.49 -15.96
CA LEU A 528 24.41 11.51 -15.08
C LEU A 528 23.61 10.42 -15.84
N SER A 529 23.34 10.62 -17.14
CA SER A 529 22.69 9.66 -18.02
C SER A 529 23.51 8.39 -18.32
N ASP A 530 24.85 8.46 -18.37
CA ASP A 530 25.65 7.29 -18.79
C ASP A 530 26.07 6.38 -17.63
N SER A 531 26.24 6.92 -16.41
CA SER A 531 26.48 6.10 -15.21
C SER A 531 25.33 5.12 -14.89
N LEU A 532 24.11 5.41 -15.39
CA LEU A 532 22.93 4.56 -15.23
C LEU A 532 22.97 3.29 -16.08
N ARG A 533 23.83 3.20 -17.10
CA ARG A 533 23.88 2.05 -18.04
C ARG A 533 24.74 0.88 -17.54
N GLY A 534 25.73 1.15 -16.70
CA GLY A 534 26.80 0.19 -16.38
C GLY A 534 26.48 -0.88 -15.32
N LEU A 535 25.44 -0.71 -14.50
CA LEU A 535 25.14 -1.57 -13.35
C LEU A 535 23.68 -2.05 -13.33
N SER A 536 23.24 -2.60 -14.46
CA SER A 536 21.98 -3.33 -14.53
C SER A 536 22.24 -4.81 -14.18
N LEU A 537 21.94 -5.21 -12.95
CA LEU A 537 21.66 -6.62 -12.62
C LEU A 537 20.40 -7.04 -13.39
N GLN A 538 20.56 -7.41 -14.66
CA GLN A 538 19.50 -8.00 -15.45
C GLN A 538 19.28 -9.43 -14.98
N ILE A 539 18.40 -9.60 -14.01
CA ILE A 539 17.73 -10.88 -13.76
C ILE A 539 16.70 -11.05 -14.89
N SER A 540 17.19 -11.37 -16.09
CA SER A 540 16.33 -11.86 -17.17
C SER A 540 15.86 -13.25 -16.73
N VAL A 541 14.57 -13.34 -16.38
CA VAL A 541 13.88 -14.60 -16.14
C VAL A 541 13.41 -15.12 -17.51
N ASP A 542 14.38 -15.45 -18.35
CA ASP A 542 14.10 -16.15 -19.60
C ASP A 542 13.63 -17.57 -19.26
N ALA A 543 12.42 -17.92 -19.72
CA ALA A 543 11.70 -19.17 -19.48
C ALA A 543 11.11 -19.39 -18.06
N SER A 544 10.01 -18.70 -17.75
CA SER A 544 8.92 -19.32 -16.98
C SER A 544 7.96 -20.04 -17.95
N SER A 545 8.24 -21.30 -18.24
CA SER A 545 7.35 -22.16 -19.02
C SER A 545 7.44 -23.57 -18.46
N ASP A 546 6.28 -24.21 -18.23
CA ASP A 546 6.17 -25.62 -17.85
C ASP A 546 6.72 -26.49 -19.00
N LEU A 547 8.02 -26.77 -18.96
CA LEU A 547 8.73 -27.57 -19.94
C LEU A 547 9.20 -28.88 -19.31
N ASN A 548 8.93 -29.99 -19.99
CA ASN A 548 9.42 -31.30 -19.61
C ASN A 548 10.96 -31.30 -19.58
N ALA A 549 11.54 -31.91 -18.56
CA ALA A 549 12.96 -31.77 -18.19
C ALA A 549 14.00 -32.20 -19.24
N GLY A 550 13.59 -32.75 -20.38
CA GLY A 550 14.47 -33.12 -21.50
C GLY A 550 14.84 -31.95 -22.43
N ASP A 551 13.89 -31.09 -22.76
CA ASP A 551 14.07 -30.06 -23.81
C ASP A 551 14.73 -28.76 -23.27
N SER A 552 14.64 -28.54 -21.95
CA SER A 552 15.06 -27.30 -21.29
C SER A 552 16.57 -27.05 -21.38
N ALA A 553 17.40 -28.09 -21.30
CA ALA A 553 18.86 -27.93 -21.26
C ALA A 553 19.43 -27.36 -22.57
N ALA A 554 18.87 -27.74 -23.73
CA ALA A 554 19.31 -27.23 -25.02
C ALA A 554 18.97 -25.74 -25.19
N LEU A 555 17.76 -25.32 -24.76
CA LEU A 555 17.32 -23.92 -24.83
C LEU A 555 18.05 -23.02 -23.83
N ILE A 556 18.33 -23.50 -22.60
CA ILE A 556 19.16 -22.79 -21.62
C ILE A 556 20.59 -22.60 -22.16
N MET A 557 21.17 -23.65 -22.76
CA MET A 557 22.49 -23.57 -23.39
C MET A 557 22.51 -22.64 -24.62
N ASP A 558 21.43 -22.57 -25.40
CA ASP A 558 21.31 -21.64 -26.52
C ASP A 558 21.15 -20.19 -26.05
N ALA A 559 20.33 -19.92 -25.02
CA ALA A 559 20.21 -18.61 -24.39
C ALA A 559 21.56 -18.11 -23.81
N LEU A 560 22.31 -19.00 -23.14
CA LEU A 560 23.66 -18.69 -22.65
C LEU A 560 24.67 -18.44 -23.78
N ARG A 561 24.54 -19.12 -24.93
CA ARG A 561 25.38 -18.92 -26.13
C ARG A 561 25.06 -17.65 -26.90
N ARG A 562 23.82 -17.16 -26.87
CA ARG A 562 23.35 -15.95 -27.59
C ARG A 562 23.83 -14.63 -26.99
N ARG A 563 24.59 -14.64 -25.87
CA ARG A 563 25.18 -13.43 -25.29
C ARG A 563 26.13 -12.72 -26.29
N PRO A 564 26.16 -11.37 -26.33
CA PRO A 564 27.00 -10.62 -27.26
C PRO A 564 28.49 -10.95 -27.13
N ALA A 565 29.17 -11.10 -28.26
CA ALA A 565 30.59 -11.48 -28.32
C ALA A 565 31.58 -10.45 -27.73
N ALA A 566 31.11 -9.27 -27.31
CA ALA A 566 31.93 -8.15 -26.86
C ALA A 566 32.75 -8.43 -25.58
N ASP A 567 32.28 -9.33 -24.71
CA ASP A 567 32.98 -9.70 -23.45
C ASP A 567 34.05 -10.79 -23.60
N ARG A 568 34.18 -11.40 -24.79
CA ARG A 568 35.23 -12.40 -25.06
C ARG A 568 36.60 -11.76 -25.32
N ARG A 569 37.19 -11.16 -24.28
CA ARG A 569 38.63 -10.85 -24.26
C ARG A 569 39.39 -12.04 -23.66
N GLU A 570 40.21 -12.69 -24.49
CA GLU A 570 41.09 -13.77 -24.06
C GLU A 570 42.08 -13.28 -22.99
N GLY A 571 41.94 -13.81 -21.77
CA GLY A 571 42.84 -13.57 -20.65
C GLY A 571 43.64 -14.83 -20.34
N SER A 572 44.96 -14.72 -20.31
CA SER A 572 45.87 -15.85 -20.08
C SER A 572 45.59 -16.58 -18.77
N GLY A 573 45.55 -17.92 -18.82
CA GLY A 573 45.18 -18.76 -17.69
C GLY A 573 46.06 -18.60 -16.44
N ARG A 574 45.43 -18.16 -15.36
CA ARG A 574 45.82 -18.45 -13.97
C ARG A 574 44.54 -18.55 -13.14
N ALA A 575 44.42 -19.62 -12.34
CA ALA A 575 43.33 -19.74 -11.38
C ALA A 575 43.48 -18.65 -10.30
N LEU A 576 42.73 -17.56 -10.44
CA LEU A 576 42.75 -16.44 -9.50
C LEU A 576 41.83 -16.76 -8.32
N GLY A 577 42.39 -16.69 -7.12
CA GLY A 577 41.68 -16.95 -5.87
C GLY A 577 40.46 -16.03 -5.68
N PHE A 578 39.47 -16.56 -4.96
CA PHE A 578 38.21 -15.90 -4.66
C PHE A 578 38.39 -14.51 -4.03
N ALA A 579 37.63 -13.52 -4.51
CA ALA A 579 37.46 -12.22 -3.85
C ALA A 579 36.12 -11.58 -4.25
N PRO A 580 35.33 -11.04 -3.30
CA PRO A 580 34.13 -10.25 -3.62
C PRO A 580 34.46 -9.02 -4.48
N GLY A 581 33.50 -8.56 -5.28
CA GLY A 581 33.64 -7.41 -6.18
C GLY A 581 34.39 -7.66 -7.49
N ARG A 582 34.70 -8.92 -7.84
CA ARG A 582 35.40 -9.31 -9.09
C ARG A 582 34.58 -10.13 -10.09
N ARG A 583 33.42 -10.66 -9.69
CA ARG A 583 32.53 -11.39 -10.61
C ARG A 583 31.76 -10.39 -11.46
N GLN A 584 31.64 -10.67 -12.76
CA GLN A 584 30.85 -9.86 -13.69
C GLN A 584 29.45 -10.47 -13.95
N SER A 585 29.26 -11.73 -13.58
CA SER A 585 27.99 -12.45 -13.71
C SER A 585 27.86 -13.53 -12.62
N LEU A 586 26.61 -13.82 -12.23
CA LEU A 586 26.26 -14.94 -11.36
C LEU A 586 25.36 -15.92 -12.13
N LEU A 587 25.51 -17.21 -11.84
CA LEU A 587 24.67 -18.29 -12.38
C LEU A 587 24.05 -19.01 -11.19
N VAL A 588 22.72 -19.01 -11.14
CA VAL A 588 21.96 -19.54 -10.01
C VAL A 588 21.46 -20.93 -10.33
N VAL A 589 21.98 -21.93 -9.63
CA VAL A 589 21.53 -23.32 -9.69
C VAL A 589 20.39 -23.49 -8.69
N ALA A 590 19.17 -23.20 -9.11
CA ALA A 590 17.97 -23.34 -8.29
C ALA A 590 17.41 -24.77 -8.39
N VAL A 591 17.64 -25.60 -7.37
CA VAL A 591 17.38 -27.06 -7.44
C VAL A 591 16.83 -27.63 -6.13
N ASP A 592 15.83 -28.51 -6.29
CA ASP A 592 15.17 -29.29 -5.23
C ASP A 592 15.15 -30.76 -5.65
N CYS A 593 16.34 -31.34 -5.79
CA CYS A 593 16.52 -32.75 -6.13
C CYS A 593 16.22 -33.62 -4.92
N TYR A 594 15.04 -34.25 -4.88
CA TYR A 594 14.65 -35.19 -3.85
C TYR A 594 14.02 -36.45 -4.48
N GLY A 595 14.37 -37.63 -3.98
CA GLY A 595 13.72 -38.88 -4.35
C GLY A 595 12.34 -39.05 -3.70
N ASP A 596 11.63 -40.13 -4.06
CA ASP A 596 10.31 -40.47 -3.51
C ASP A 596 10.33 -40.75 -1.99
N ASP A 597 11.49 -41.09 -1.44
CA ASP A 597 11.70 -41.23 0.02
C ASP A 597 11.97 -39.89 0.73
N GLY A 598 11.91 -38.79 -0.01
CA GLY A 598 12.15 -37.43 0.46
C GLY A 598 13.61 -37.10 0.76
N LYS A 599 14.58 -37.99 0.50
CA LYS A 599 16.02 -37.69 0.66
C LYS A 599 16.58 -36.96 -0.57
N PRO A 600 17.68 -36.21 -0.44
CA PRO A 600 18.36 -35.59 -1.58
C PRO A 600 18.75 -36.60 -2.67
N ASP A 601 18.37 -36.33 -3.93
CA ASP A 601 18.83 -37.09 -5.09
C ASP A 601 20.19 -36.54 -5.54
N VAL A 602 21.24 -37.28 -5.16
CA VAL A 602 22.65 -36.97 -5.45
C VAL A 602 22.95 -37.04 -6.96
N GLU A 603 22.32 -37.96 -7.69
CA GLU A 603 22.61 -38.12 -9.12
C GLU A 603 21.99 -36.99 -9.94
N GLN A 604 20.75 -36.62 -9.62
CA GLN A 604 20.08 -35.49 -10.25
C GLN A 604 20.75 -34.16 -9.89
N LEU A 605 21.16 -33.96 -8.62
CA LEU A 605 21.89 -32.76 -8.22
C LEU A 605 23.23 -32.66 -8.96
N LYS A 606 23.98 -33.76 -9.05
CA LYS A 606 25.24 -33.79 -9.79
C LYS A 606 25.04 -33.40 -11.26
N LYS A 607 24.06 -33.99 -11.95
CA LYS A 607 23.71 -33.66 -13.34
C LYS A 607 23.43 -32.16 -13.52
N ALA A 608 22.71 -31.54 -12.57
CA ALA A 608 22.41 -30.11 -12.63
C ALA A 608 23.66 -29.23 -12.42
N ILE A 609 24.55 -29.60 -11.48
CA ILE A 609 25.81 -28.89 -11.23
C ILE A 609 26.77 -29.04 -12.42
N ASP A 610 26.97 -30.26 -12.93
CA ASP A 610 27.86 -30.54 -14.06
C ASP A 610 27.42 -29.75 -15.31
N ALA A 611 26.11 -29.69 -15.58
CA ALA A 611 25.55 -28.87 -16.66
C ALA A 611 25.78 -27.36 -16.45
N ALA A 612 25.55 -26.86 -15.24
CA ALA A 612 25.74 -25.46 -14.88
C ALA A 612 27.22 -25.01 -14.96
N MET A 613 28.14 -25.86 -14.49
CA MET A 613 29.59 -25.61 -14.54
C MET A 613 30.09 -25.64 -15.98
N SER A 614 29.71 -26.67 -16.76
CA SER A 614 30.09 -26.83 -18.18
C SER A 614 29.63 -25.65 -19.05
N ALA A 615 28.55 -24.96 -18.67
CA ALA A 615 28.09 -23.76 -19.37
C ALA A 615 28.93 -22.50 -19.11
N GLY A 616 29.70 -22.47 -18.02
CA GLY A 616 30.52 -21.32 -17.60
C GLY A 616 32.02 -21.43 -17.88
N ASP A 617 32.51 -22.59 -18.32
CA ASP A 617 33.94 -22.91 -18.44
C ASP A 617 34.72 -21.99 -19.41
N GLY A 618 34.01 -21.30 -20.32
CA GLY A 618 34.58 -20.28 -21.21
C GLY A 618 34.76 -18.88 -20.60
N ALA A 619 34.34 -18.64 -19.35
CA ALA A 619 34.26 -17.30 -18.75
C ALA A 619 35.49 -16.88 -17.90
N GLY A 620 36.58 -17.67 -17.90
CA GLY A 620 37.87 -17.27 -17.32
C GLY A 620 37.84 -16.86 -15.84
N GLY A 621 36.96 -17.46 -15.03
CA GLY A 621 36.80 -17.14 -13.61
C GLY A 621 36.05 -15.84 -13.28
N ARG A 622 35.43 -15.18 -14.27
CA ARG A 622 34.57 -13.99 -14.04
C ARG A 622 33.12 -14.33 -13.69
N GLN A 623 32.72 -15.57 -13.95
CA GLN A 623 31.43 -16.15 -13.59
C GLN A 623 31.48 -16.66 -12.14
N GLY A 624 30.47 -16.31 -11.34
CA GLY A 624 30.21 -16.91 -10.03
C GLY A 624 29.00 -17.85 -10.06
N TYR A 625 28.89 -18.70 -9.03
CA TYR A 625 27.89 -19.75 -8.90
C TYR A 625 27.18 -19.66 -7.54
N VAL A 626 25.84 -19.73 -7.57
CA VAL A 626 25.00 -19.72 -6.37
C VAL A 626 24.08 -20.93 -6.38
N LEU A 627 24.13 -21.78 -5.35
CA LEU A 627 23.16 -22.86 -5.18
C LEU A 627 21.92 -22.32 -4.44
N SER A 628 20.72 -22.68 -4.86
CA SER A 628 19.48 -22.23 -4.23
C SER A 628 18.49 -23.39 -4.04
N THR A 629 18.25 -23.80 -2.79
CA THR A 629 17.56 -25.07 -2.47
C THR A 629 16.65 -24.98 -1.24
N GLY A 630 15.84 -26.01 -1.01
CA GLY A 630 15.00 -26.21 0.19
C GLY A 630 15.72 -26.94 1.32
N MET A 631 16.89 -27.53 1.02
CA MET A 631 17.77 -28.20 1.98
C MET A 631 18.33 -27.21 3.02
N THR A 632 18.60 -27.69 4.23
CA THR A 632 19.39 -26.94 5.22
C THR A 632 20.84 -26.80 4.79
N ILE A 633 21.63 -25.93 5.45
CA ILE A 633 23.07 -25.78 5.14
C ILE A 633 23.83 -27.12 5.28
N PRO A 634 23.64 -27.92 6.36
CA PRO A 634 24.24 -29.26 6.45
C PRO A 634 23.78 -30.21 5.34
N GLU A 635 22.46 -30.32 5.09
CA GLU A 635 21.91 -31.19 4.04
C GLU A 635 22.50 -30.83 2.66
N ALA A 636 22.58 -29.55 2.33
CA ALA A 636 23.16 -29.07 1.07
C ALA A 636 24.66 -29.37 0.97
N ALA A 637 25.43 -29.11 2.03
CA ALA A 637 26.87 -29.33 2.04
C ALA A 637 27.26 -30.82 1.99
N GLU A 638 26.49 -31.69 2.64
CA GLU A 638 26.65 -33.14 2.56
C GLU A 638 26.30 -33.67 1.16
N THR A 639 25.19 -33.20 0.58
CA THR A 639 24.77 -33.63 -0.77
C THR A 639 25.77 -33.16 -1.84
N LEU A 640 26.30 -31.93 -1.74
CA LEU A 640 27.37 -31.42 -2.62
C LEU A 640 28.62 -32.32 -2.56
N LYS A 641 29.10 -32.64 -1.34
CA LYS A 641 30.23 -33.56 -1.15
C LYS A 641 29.96 -34.94 -1.74
N ALA A 642 28.74 -35.46 -1.59
CA ALA A 642 28.32 -36.74 -2.18
C ALA A 642 28.29 -36.71 -3.72
N CYS A 643 28.01 -35.55 -4.34
CA CYS A 643 28.12 -35.36 -5.79
C CYS A 643 29.57 -35.31 -6.30
N GLY A 644 30.54 -35.11 -5.41
CA GLY A 644 31.94 -34.80 -5.74
C GLY A 644 32.21 -33.30 -5.96
N ALA A 645 31.28 -32.43 -5.58
CA ALA A 645 31.45 -30.97 -5.65
C ALA A 645 31.90 -30.42 -4.29
N ASP A 646 32.90 -29.53 -4.28
CA ASP A 646 33.30 -28.80 -3.08
C ASP A 646 32.34 -27.63 -2.82
N PRO A 647 31.68 -27.55 -1.64
CA PRO A 647 30.89 -26.38 -1.26
C PRO A 647 31.65 -25.04 -1.37
N ALA A 648 32.98 -25.03 -1.14
CA ALA A 648 33.80 -23.83 -1.28
C ALA A 648 33.96 -23.35 -2.74
N GLY A 649 33.56 -24.15 -3.73
CA GLY A 649 33.47 -23.77 -5.13
C GLY A 649 32.27 -22.86 -5.47
N PHE A 650 31.32 -22.67 -4.55
CA PHE A 650 30.17 -21.79 -4.71
C PHE A 650 30.40 -20.44 -4.02
N ASP A 651 30.06 -19.33 -4.70
CA ASP A 651 30.17 -17.99 -4.14
C ASP A 651 29.14 -17.77 -3.01
N ALA A 652 27.96 -18.41 -3.08
CA ALA A 652 26.97 -18.47 -2.00
C ALA A 652 26.06 -19.72 -2.09
N LEU A 653 25.49 -20.12 -0.95
CA LEU A 653 24.41 -21.11 -0.85
C LEU A 653 23.17 -20.46 -0.22
N ILE A 654 22.02 -20.58 -0.88
CA ILE A 654 20.71 -20.15 -0.37
C ILE A 654 19.97 -21.40 0.07
N CYS A 655 19.81 -21.56 1.39
CA CYS A 655 19.30 -22.75 2.05
C CYS A 655 17.97 -22.48 2.77
N SER A 656 17.33 -23.54 3.25
CA SER A 656 16.10 -23.48 4.05
C SER A 656 15.00 -22.65 3.37
N SER A 657 14.83 -22.86 2.05
CA SER A 657 13.90 -22.12 1.18
C SER A 657 14.14 -20.60 1.10
N GLY A 658 15.36 -20.14 1.41
CA GLY A 658 15.76 -18.74 1.44
C GLY A 658 15.71 -18.09 2.82
N ALA A 659 15.49 -18.85 3.89
CA ALA A 659 15.64 -18.36 5.27
C ALA A 659 17.10 -18.14 5.68
N GLU A 660 18.05 -18.79 5.01
CA GLU A 660 19.47 -18.76 5.35
C GLU A 660 20.32 -18.58 4.09
N ILE A 661 21.31 -17.69 4.17
CA ILE A 661 22.40 -17.57 3.19
C ILE A 661 23.68 -18.03 3.88
N CYS A 662 24.51 -18.78 3.17
CA CYS A 662 25.83 -19.25 3.61
C CYS A 662 26.87 -18.84 2.55
N TYR A 663 28.08 -18.51 2.99
CA TYR A 663 29.22 -18.13 2.15
C TYR A 663 30.35 -19.15 2.39
N PRO A 664 30.35 -20.32 1.71
CA PRO A 664 31.13 -21.49 2.14
C PRO A 664 32.65 -21.28 2.16
N TRP A 665 33.15 -20.39 1.30
CA TRP A 665 34.54 -19.96 1.21
C TRP A 665 35.03 -19.15 2.43
N LYS A 666 34.09 -18.59 3.23
CA LYS A 666 34.35 -17.90 4.49
C LYS A 666 34.13 -18.88 5.64
N GLU A 667 32.89 -19.29 5.85
CA GLU A 667 32.46 -20.21 6.90
C GLU A 667 31.21 -20.96 6.41
N LEU A 668 31.10 -22.25 6.74
CA LEU A 668 29.97 -23.09 6.35
C LEU A 668 28.80 -22.94 7.36
N THR A 669 28.39 -21.70 7.60
CA THR A 669 27.40 -21.28 8.60
C THR A 669 26.44 -20.25 7.99
N ALA A 670 25.30 -20.02 8.64
CA ALA A 670 24.36 -18.98 8.22
C ALA A 670 24.96 -17.59 8.47
N ASP A 671 24.85 -16.68 7.49
CA ASP A 671 25.40 -15.33 7.58
C ASP A 671 24.62 -14.46 8.59
N GLU A 672 25.35 -13.80 9.50
CA GLU A 672 24.79 -12.99 10.58
C GLU A 672 24.08 -11.71 10.07
N GLU A 673 24.55 -11.12 8.97
CA GLU A 673 23.93 -9.90 8.41
C GLU A 673 22.59 -10.25 7.74
N TYR A 674 22.56 -11.35 6.96
CA TYR A 674 21.31 -11.85 6.38
C TYR A 674 20.33 -12.35 7.46
N SER A 675 20.82 -13.06 8.49
CA SER A 675 19.99 -13.50 9.61
C SER A 675 19.32 -12.32 10.33
N GLY A 676 20.07 -11.25 10.60
CA GLY A 676 19.52 -10.04 11.20
C GLY A 676 18.52 -9.31 10.29
N HIS A 677 18.76 -9.29 8.98
CA HIS A 677 17.83 -8.76 7.98
C HIS A 677 16.48 -9.51 7.97
N VAL A 678 16.49 -10.85 7.94
CA VAL A 678 15.24 -11.64 7.93
C VAL A 678 14.57 -11.79 9.31
N ALA A 679 15.25 -11.43 10.40
CA ALA A 679 14.68 -11.44 11.75
C ALA A 679 13.56 -10.40 11.96
N PHE A 680 13.48 -9.35 11.15
CA PHE A 680 12.47 -8.30 11.33
C PHE A 680 11.05 -8.85 11.27
N ARG A 681 10.29 -8.64 12.36
CA ARG A 681 8.90 -9.13 12.55
C ARG A 681 8.70 -10.64 12.45
N TRP A 682 9.77 -11.43 12.48
CA TRP A 682 9.69 -12.89 12.54
C TRP A 682 8.95 -13.33 13.81
N PRO A 683 7.87 -14.13 13.72
CA PRO A 683 7.12 -14.52 14.92
C PRO A 683 7.85 -15.52 15.85
N GLY A 684 8.95 -16.13 15.39
CA GLY A 684 9.74 -17.11 16.15
C GLY A 684 8.91 -18.28 16.67
N ASP A 685 9.24 -18.78 17.87
CA ASP A 685 8.56 -19.94 18.47
C ASP A 685 7.04 -19.79 18.65
N HIS A 686 6.50 -18.57 18.57
CA HIS A 686 5.05 -18.34 18.62
C HIS A 686 4.32 -18.89 17.38
N VAL A 687 4.93 -18.88 16.19
CA VAL A 687 4.35 -19.56 15.02
C VAL A 687 4.64 -21.06 15.06
N LYS A 688 5.80 -21.46 15.61
CA LYS A 688 6.24 -22.86 15.73
C LYS A 688 5.16 -23.79 16.32
N THR A 689 4.52 -23.34 17.40
CA THR A 689 3.48 -24.09 18.13
C THR A 689 2.07 -23.99 17.55
N VAL A 690 1.84 -23.06 16.62
CA VAL A 690 0.51 -22.74 16.07
C VAL A 690 0.27 -23.46 14.75
N VAL A 691 1.27 -23.59 13.88
CA VAL A 691 1.14 -24.20 12.55
C VAL A 691 0.58 -25.63 12.59
N PRO A 692 1.05 -26.57 13.44
CA PRO A 692 0.48 -27.93 13.50
C PRO A 692 -1.02 -27.95 13.86
N ARG A 693 -1.47 -26.97 14.64
CA ARG A 693 -2.88 -26.84 15.06
C ARG A 693 -3.76 -26.24 13.96
N LEU A 694 -3.21 -25.34 13.14
CA LEU A 694 -3.93 -24.71 12.03
C LEU A 694 -3.92 -25.56 10.76
N GLY A 695 -2.84 -26.33 10.52
CA GLY A 695 -2.70 -27.25 9.38
C GLY A 695 -3.53 -28.53 9.49
N LYS A 696 -4.07 -28.83 10.68
CA LYS A 696 -4.92 -30.00 10.92
C LYS A 696 -6.22 -29.93 10.10
N ALA A 697 -6.53 -30.96 9.31
CA ALA A 697 -7.82 -31.16 8.66
C ALA A 697 -8.95 -31.40 9.68
N GLU A 698 -10.21 -31.17 9.28
CA GLU A 698 -11.34 -31.16 10.23
C GLU A 698 -11.64 -32.54 10.83
N ASP A 699 -11.45 -33.61 10.06
CA ASP A 699 -11.70 -35.00 10.48
C ASP A 699 -10.48 -35.72 11.08
N ALA A 700 -9.31 -35.07 11.15
CA ALA A 700 -8.11 -35.70 11.69
C ALA A 700 -8.18 -35.88 13.22
N GLN A 701 -7.62 -36.96 13.76
CA GLN A 701 -7.51 -37.17 15.21
C GLN A 701 -6.20 -36.56 15.76
N ALA A 702 -5.06 -36.82 15.11
CA ALA A 702 -3.75 -36.29 15.47
C ALA A 702 -3.40 -34.97 14.73
N SER A 703 -2.21 -34.41 14.95
CA SER A 703 -1.63 -33.38 14.09
C SER A 703 -0.60 -34.01 13.16
N ASP A 704 -0.97 -34.29 11.92
CA ASP A 704 -0.12 -34.95 10.91
C ASP A 704 1.03 -34.05 10.38
N LEU A 705 1.19 -32.86 10.95
CA LEU A 705 2.39 -32.02 10.89
C LEU A 705 3.19 -32.16 12.18
N ALA A 706 4.23 -32.99 12.18
CA ALA A 706 5.20 -33.10 13.27
C ALA A 706 6.33 -32.08 13.10
N VAL A 707 6.89 -31.52 14.18
CA VAL A 707 8.04 -30.60 14.10
C VAL A 707 9.29 -31.37 13.69
N ASP A 708 9.89 -31.02 12.56
CA ASP A 708 11.21 -31.54 12.15
C ASP A 708 12.29 -30.69 12.83
N VAL A 709 12.78 -31.15 13.98
CA VAL A 709 13.82 -30.46 14.74
C VAL A 709 15.16 -30.48 14.00
N SER A 710 15.43 -31.51 13.18
CA SER A 710 16.68 -31.65 12.44
C SER A 710 16.81 -30.67 11.28
N ALA A 711 15.68 -30.25 10.70
CA ALA A 711 15.62 -29.24 9.65
C ALA A 711 15.16 -27.85 10.11
N GLY A 712 15.04 -27.65 11.42
CA GLY A 712 14.70 -26.35 11.99
C GLY A 712 15.95 -25.48 12.20
N SER A 713 15.83 -24.20 11.88
CA SER A 713 16.83 -23.16 12.19
C SER A 713 16.17 -21.96 12.87
N LEU A 714 16.94 -20.91 13.18
CA LEU A 714 16.43 -19.70 13.85
C LEU A 714 15.31 -19.01 13.03
N HIS A 715 15.41 -19.08 11.70
CA HIS A 715 14.49 -18.46 10.74
C HIS A 715 13.80 -19.46 9.82
N CYS A 716 13.86 -20.77 10.11
CA CYS A 716 13.07 -21.78 9.43
C CYS A 716 12.47 -22.75 10.45
N HIS A 717 11.14 -22.83 10.51
CA HIS A 717 10.45 -23.89 11.23
C HIS A 717 9.97 -24.94 10.23
N ALA A 718 10.65 -26.08 10.20
CA ALA A 718 10.30 -27.22 9.37
C ALA A 718 9.31 -28.16 10.08
N TYR A 719 8.41 -28.75 9.29
CA TYR A 719 7.45 -29.74 9.73
C TYR A 719 7.41 -30.91 8.76
N ALA A 720 7.51 -32.13 9.28
CA ALA A 720 7.26 -33.35 8.51
C ALA A 720 5.75 -33.59 8.41
N ALA A 721 5.25 -33.73 7.18
CA ALA A 721 3.89 -34.14 6.85
C ALA A 721 3.87 -35.66 6.62
N THR A 722 3.39 -36.43 7.59
CA THR A 722 3.36 -37.90 7.49
C THR A 722 2.28 -38.42 6.55
N ASP A 723 1.23 -37.64 6.34
CA ASP A 723 0.17 -37.91 5.38
C ASP A 723 -0.36 -36.60 4.81
N ALA A 724 0.00 -36.28 3.56
CA ALA A 724 -0.40 -35.05 2.90
C ALA A 724 -1.92 -34.91 2.73
N SER A 725 -2.69 -36.01 2.74
CA SER A 725 -4.15 -35.97 2.63
C SER A 725 -4.85 -35.44 3.89
N LYS A 726 -4.18 -35.52 5.06
CA LYS A 726 -4.69 -35.06 6.36
C LYS A 726 -4.26 -33.64 6.72
N VAL A 727 -3.42 -33.01 5.89
CA VAL A 727 -2.94 -31.63 6.07
C VAL A 727 -3.72 -30.68 5.16
N LYS A 728 -4.13 -29.53 5.70
CA LYS A 728 -4.79 -28.46 4.93
C LYS A 728 -3.85 -27.89 3.87
N LYS A 729 -4.41 -27.49 2.73
CA LYS A 729 -3.68 -26.79 1.65
C LYS A 729 -2.97 -25.54 2.19
N VAL A 730 -1.79 -25.22 1.63
CA VAL A 730 -0.95 -24.09 2.06
C VAL A 730 -1.74 -22.81 2.23
N ASP A 731 -2.59 -22.47 1.25
CA ASP A 731 -3.34 -21.21 1.25
C ASP A 731 -4.33 -21.12 2.42
N SER A 732 -4.94 -22.25 2.81
CA SER A 732 -5.80 -22.31 4.00
C SER A 732 -5.02 -22.13 5.30
N ILE A 733 -3.78 -22.63 5.38
CA ILE A 733 -2.89 -22.41 6.52
C ILE A 733 -2.42 -20.95 6.54
N ARG A 734 -2.02 -20.39 5.39
CA ARG A 734 -1.62 -18.98 5.20
C ARG A 734 -2.75 -18.04 5.62
N GLN A 735 -3.96 -18.27 5.14
CA GLN A 735 -5.16 -17.53 5.52
C GLN A 735 -5.41 -17.60 7.04
N ALA A 736 -5.33 -18.79 7.63
CA ALA A 736 -5.52 -18.97 9.08
C ALA A 736 -4.45 -18.24 9.92
N LEU A 737 -3.22 -18.12 9.41
CA LEU A 737 -2.14 -17.36 10.05
C LEU A 737 -2.33 -15.85 9.88
N ARG A 738 -2.65 -15.37 8.67
CA ARG A 738 -2.96 -13.96 8.35
C ARG A 738 -4.06 -13.40 9.26
N MET A 739 -5.19 -14.09 9.37
CA MET A 739 -6.32 -13.69 10.24
C MET A 739 -5.95 -13.61 11.73
N ARG A 740 -4.85 -14.24 12.15
CA ARG A 740 -4.34 -14.23 13.54
C ARG A 740 -3.17 -13.25 13.73
N GLY A 741 -2.77 -12.55 12.67
CA GLY A 741 -1.66 -11.60 12.65
C GLY A 741 -0.27 -12.23 12.54
N PHE A 742 -0.14 -13.50 12.16
CA PHE A 742 1.16 -14.13 11.94
C PHE A 742 1.64 -13.88 10.51
N ARG A 743 2.80 -13.21 10.35
CA ARG A 743 3.41 -12.87 9.05
C ARG A 743 4.60 -13.78 8.78
N CYS A 744 4.46 -14.64 7.79
CA CYS A 744 5.45 -15.66 7.43
C CYS A 744 5.10 -16.26 6.07
N ASN A 745 6.11 -16.72 5.34
CA ASN A 745 5.94 -17.49 4.11
C ASN A 745 5.87 -18.98 4.45
N LEU A 746 5.12 -19.73 3.65
CA LEU A 746 4.92 -21.17 3.78
C LEU A 746 5.32 -21.84 2.46
N VAL A 747 6.27 -22.78 2.53
CA VAL A 747 6.87 -23.43 1.36
C VAL A 747 6.92 -24.94 1.58
N TYR A 748 6.28 -25.73 0.72
CA TYR A 748 6.49 -27.17 0.70
C TYR A 748 7.79 -27.53 -0.03
N THR A 749 8.49 -28.54 0.47
CA THR A 749 9.74 -29.11 -0.03
C THR A 749 9.66 -30.65 0.06
N ARG A 750 10.63 -31.38 -0.51
CA ARG A 750 10.69 -32.86 -0.48
C ARG A 750 9.38 -33.52 -0.96
N ALA A 751 8.93 -33.21 -2.17
CA ALA A 751 7.67 -33.73 -2.74
C ALA A 751 6.43 -33.55 -1.80
N CYS A 752 6.30 -32.37 -1.19
CA CYS A 752 5.26 -32.02 -0.21
C CYS A 752 5.31 -32.76 1.15
N THR A 753 6.36 -33.54 1.43
CA THR A 753 6.55 -34.21 2.74
C THR A 753 7.13 -33.29 3.82
N ARG A 754 7.73 -32.14 3.46
CA ARG A 754 8.25 -31.16 4.43
C ARG A 754 7.67 -29.76 4.18
N LEU A 755 6.99 -29.19 5.17
CA LEU A 755 6.53 -27.80 5.16
C LEU A 755 7.54 -26.91 5.90
N ASN A 756 8.15 -25.96 5.20
CA ASN A 756 8.99 -24.92 5.80
C ASN A 756 8.15 -23.65 6.04
N VAL A 757 8.27 -23.07 7.24
CA VAL A 757 7.70 -21.78 7.60
C VAL A 757 8.83 -20.81 7.90
N ILE A 758 8.92 -19.72 7.14
CA ILE A 758 10.05 -18.79 7.09
C ILE A 758 9.58 -17.32 7.22
N PRO A 759 10.44 -16.35 7.59
CA PRO A 759 10.08 -14.94 7.64
C PRO A 759 9.41 -14.42 6.38
N LEU A 760 8.56 -13.40 6.53
CA LEU A 760 7.92 -12.75 5.38
C LEU A 760 8.96 -12.15 4.41
N SER A 761 10.04 -11.56 4.93
CA SER A 761 11.17 -11.03 4.15
C SER A 761 12.00 -12.13 3.47
N ALA A 762 11.95 -13.37 3.93
CA ALA A 762 12.74 -14.49 3.41
C ALA A 762 12.03 -15.23 2.26
N SER A 763 12.74 -15.39 1.14
CA SER A 763 12.43 -16.34 0.05
C SER A 763 13.64 -16.47 -0.87
N ARG A 764 13.74 -17.53 -1.68
CA ARG A 764 14.87 -17.71 -2.61
C ARG A 764 15.09 -16.49 -3.55
N PRO A 765 14.06 -15.89 -4.20
CA PRO A 765 14.27 -14.70 -5.01
C PRO A 765 14.57 -13.42 -4.21
N ARG A 766 14.27 -13.37 -2.91
CA ARG A 766 14.63 -12.24 -2.04
C ARG A 766 16.07 -12.36 -1.53
N ALA A 767 16.51 -13.57 -1.20
CA ALA A 767 17.90 -13.87 -0.85
C ALA A 767 18.88 -13.46 -1.96
N LEU A 768 18.53 -13.71 -3.23
CA LEU A 768 19.32 -13.28 -4.41
C LEU A 768 19.46 -11.76 -4.58
N ARG A 769 18.58 -10.96 -3.97
CA ARG A 769 18.63 -9.49 -4.04
C ARG A 769 19.52 -8.87 -2.96
N VAL A 770 20.00 -9.66 -2.01
CA VAL A 770 21.01 -9.23 -1.03
C VAL A 770 22.39 -9.40 -1.68
N PRO A 771 23.20 -8.32 -1.81
CA PRO A 771 24.45 -8.39 -2.55
C PRO A 771 25.48 -9.25 -1.82
N VAL A 772 26.13 -10.15 -2.56
CA VAL A 772 27.17 -11.09 -2.10
C VAL A 772 28.46 -10.39 -1.63
N ASP A 773 28.61 -9.10 -1.93
CA ASP A 773 29.84 -8.34 -1.73
C ASP A 773 29.98 -7.62 -0.36
N THR A 774 29.03 -7.77 0.58
CA THR A 774 29.06 -7.02 1.86
C THR A 774 30.25 -7.34 2.78
N VAL A 775 30.96 -8.44 2.53
CA VAL A 775 31.84 -9.12 3.49
C VAL A 775 33.29 -8.59 3.51
N GLY A 776 33.68 -7.70 2.58
CA GLY A 776 35.09 -7.37 2.31
C GLY A 776 35.85 -6.52 3.34
N HIS A 777 35.18 -5.70 4.16
CA HIS A 777 35.86 -4.72 5.04
C HIS A 777 35.29 -4.62 6.48
N ARG A 778 35.98 -5.29 7.41
CA ARG A 778 36.16 -4.80 8.79
C ARG A 778 37.51 -4.07 8.88
N PRO A 779 37.57 -2.78 9.25
CA PRO A 779 38.78 -2.24 9.85
C PRO A 779 39.03 -3.02 11.15
N ARG A 780 40.26 -3.48 11.37
CA ARG A 780 40.66 -4.00 12.69
C ARG A 780 40.65 -2.82 13.67
N GLN A 781 39.57 -2.64 14.44
CA GLN A 781 39.66 -1.81 15.65
C GLN A 781 40.63 -2.49 16.61
N GLY A 782 41.80 -1.87 16.78
CA GLY A 782 42.82 -2.36 17.70
C GLY A 782 42.30 -2.39 19.13
N GLY A 783 42.70 -3.42 19.89
CA GLY A 783 42.37 -3.50 21.31
C GLY A 783 43.01 -2.33 22.07
N GLY A 784 42.20 -1.61 22.87
CA GLY A 784 42.71 -0.38 23.49
C GLY A 784 41.77 0.34 24.47
N ALA A 785 40.77 -0.31 25.08
CA ALA A 785 39.96 0.31 26.12
C ALA A 785 39.62 -0.66 27.25
N ARG A 786 40.29 -0.52 28.39
CA ARG A 786 39.98 -1.28 29.62
C ARG A 786 38.58 -0.92 30.12
N ARG A 787 37.59 -1.81 29.93
CA ARG A 787 36.34 -1.74 30.70
C ARG A 787 36.67 -1.92 32.18
N ARG A 788 36.46 -0.89 32.99
CA ARG A 788 36.44 -1.03 34.45
C ARG A 788 35.22 -1.84 34.83
N ASP A 789 35.47 -3.01 35.40
CA ASP A 789 34.44 -3.84 35.99
C ASP A 789 33.82 -3.13 37.20
N ARG A 790 32.49 -3.11 37.27
CA ARG A 790 31.70 -2.68 38.45
C ARG A 790 30.49 -3.59 38.58
N GLY A 791 30.74 -4.83 38.98
CA GLY A 791 29.70 -5.67 39.54
C GLY A 791 29.16 -5.09 40.84
N HIS A 792 27.84 -4.88 40.92
CA HIS A 792 27.15 -4.65 42.19
C HIS A 792 26.47 -5.96 42.61
N ARG A 793 27.08 -6.64 43.60
CA ARG A 793 26.35 -7.56 44.50
C ARG A 793 26.07 -6.83 45.83
N PRO A 794 25.03 -7.24 46.59
CA PRO A 794 24.47 -6.43 47.67
C PRO A 794 25.14 -6.73 49.03
N ARG A 795 25.29 -5.67 49.85
CA ARG A 795 25.46 -5.69 51.30
C ARG A 795 24.88 -4.38 51.86
N GLU A 796 23.80 -4.46 52.63
CA GLU A 796 23.73 -4.61 54.11
C GLU A 796 23.49 -3.23 54.76
N ALA A 797 22.45 -3.14 55.60
CA ALA A 797 22.09 -1.94 56.34
C ALA A 797 22.59 -2.03 57.80
N PRO A 798 22.95 -0.92 58.46
CA PRO A 798 23.42 -0.93 59.85
C PRO A 798 22.25 -0.95 60.88
N PRO A 799 22.50 -1.32 62.15
CA PRO A 799 21.46 -1.72 63.11
C PRO A 799 21.21 -0.76 64.30
N GLY A 800 20.13 -1.02 65.05
CA GLY A 800 19.80 -0.44 66.38
C GLY A 800 18.26 -0.40 66.60
N ALA A 801 17.66 -1.30 67.39
CA ALA A 801 17.50 -1.27 68.87
C ALA A 801 16.37 -0.30 69.34
N ALA A 802 15.42 -0.64 70.22
CA ALA A 802 15.09 -1.89 70.95
C ALA A 802 13.63 -1.84 71.49
N GLN A 803 13.19 -2.88 72.26
CA GLN A 803 12.01 -2.93 73.17
C GLN A 803 10.60 -2.93 72.51
N ASP A 804 9.55 -3.61 72.98
CA ASP A 804 9.31 -4.58 74.08
C ASP A 804 8.19 -5.57 73.63
N ALA A 805 8.31 -6.89 73.84
CA ALA A 805 7.83 -7.69 74.98
C ALA A 805 6.33 -8.12 74.95
N ASP A 806 6.12 -9.43 75.06
CA ASP A 806 4.87 -10.22 75.12
C ASP A 806 4.13 -10.01 76.48
N PRO A 807 2.87 -10.47 76.72
CA PRO A 807 2.56 -11.91 76.77
C PRO A 807 1.15 -12.38 76.37
N ALA A 808 1.02 -13.71 76.26
CA ALA A 808 -0.22 -14.46 76.04
C ALA A 808 -1.24 -14.40 77.21
N GLY A 809 -2.50 -14.74 76.90
CA GLY A 809 -3.58 -14.94 77.88
C GLY A 809 -4.75 -15.75 77.31
N ASP A 810 -5.13 -16.82 78.01
CA ASP A 810 -6.19 -17.79 77.65
C ASP A 810 -7.63 -17.24 77.68
N GLY A 811 -8.55 -17.93 76.98
CA GLY A 811 -9.87 -18.22 77.59
C GLY A 811 -11.15 -17.96 76.78
N LEU A 812 -11.90 -19.05 76.56
CA LEU A 812 -13.38 -19.14 76.61
C LEU A 812 -14.27 -18.46 75.52
N ALA A 813 -14.45 -19.22 74.44
CA ALA A 813 -15.76 -19.79 74.03
C ALA A 813 -17.06 -18.92 74.01
N ARG A 814 -17.65 -18.74 72.80
CA ARG A 814 -18.80 -19.53 72.31
C ARG A 814 -19.38 -19.01 70.97
N GLN A 815 -19.71 -19.97 70.09
CA GLN A 815 -20.88 -20.01 69.18
C GLN A 815 -21.41 -18.69 68.56
N ARG A 816 -21.39 -18.61 67.21
CA ARG A 816 -22.64 -18.67 66.42
C ARG A 816 -22.45 -18.91 64.92
N ALA A 817 -23.40 -19.64 64.37
CA ALA A 817 -23.41 -20.26 63.05
C ALA A 817 -23.29 -19.30 61.85
N ALA A 818 -22.61 -19.78 60.81
CA ALA A 818 -22.72 -19.26 59.45
C ALA A 818 -24.14 -19.43 58.87
N ARG A 819 -24.58 -18.50 58.01
CA ARG A 819 -25.42 -18.78 56.82
C ARG A 819 -25.42 -17.61 55.83
N PRO A 820 -25.49 -17.88 54.51
CA PRO A 820 -25.46 -16.84 53.47
C PRO A 820 -26.85 -16.23 53.19
N ARG A 821 -26.87 -15.03 52.61
CA ARG A 821 -28.04 -14.43 51.96
C ARG A 821 -27.79 -14.41 50.45
N ARG A 822 -28.53 -15.18 49.62
CA ARG A 822 -29.96 -15.08 49.25
C ARG A 822 -30.22 -14.04 48.15
N GLY A 823 -30.58 -14.52 46.96
CA GLY A 823 -31.52 -13.81 46.10
C GLY A 823 -32.97 -14.10 46.49
N ARG A 824 -33.94 -13.39 45.88
CA ARG A 824 -35.36 -13.78 45.87
C ARG A 824 -36.05 -13.29 44.60
N VAL A 825 -37.14 -13.97 44.24
CA VAL A 825 -37.87 -13.85 42.96
C VAL A 825 -39.37 -13.67 43.24
N ARG A 826 -40.14 -13.36 42.16
CA ARG A 826 -41.55 -13.72 41.84
C ARG A 826 -42.65 -12.78 42.35
N HIS A 827 -43.87 -12.73 41.77
CA HIS A 827 -44.61 -13.53 40.75
C HIS A 827 -45.63 -12.59 40.01
N ALA A 828 -46.40 -12.88 38.93
CA ALA A 828 -46.63 -14.03 38.03
C ALA A 828 -47.30 -13.59 36.68
N GLY A 829 -47.45 -14.50 35.71
CA GLY A 829 -48.24 -14.36 34.46
C GLY A 829 -48.24 -15.70 33.69
N ARG A 830 -49.31 -16.11 32.98
CA ARG A 830 -49.61 -17.54 32.69
C ARG A 830 -50.03 -17.84 31.23
N ARG A 831 -49.79 -19.08 30.76
CA ARG A 831 -50.18 -19.74 29.46
C ARG A 831 -49.35 -19.27 28.24
N GLY A 832 -49.08 -20.07 27.20
CA GLY A 832 -49.29 -21.52 26.95
C GLY A 832 -49.21 -21.88 25.44
N HIS A 833 -48.87 -23.14 25.10
CA HIS A 833 -48.76 -23.79 23.77
C HIS A 833 -47.47 -23.65 22.91
N GLY A 834 -47.08 -24.76 22.27
CA GLY A 834 -46.72 -24.76 20.84
C GLY A 834 -45.28 -25.12 20.43
N LEU A 835 -44.99 -26.41 20.21
CA LEU A 835 -43.98 -26.89 19.24
C LEU A 835 -44.50 -26.70 17.78
N PRO A 836 -43.73 -26.91 16.68
CA PRO A 836 -42.43 -27.60 16.60
C PRO A 836 -41.32 -26.92 15.76
N GLN A 837 -40.18 -27.61 15.72
CA GLN A 837 -39.04 -27.44 14.83
C GLN A 837 -39.43 -27.52 13.34
N HIS A 838 -38.67 -26.86 12.46
CA HIS A 838 -38.50 -27.32 11.08
C HIS A 838 -37.05 -27.22 10.62
N ARG A 839 -36.48 -28.37 10.22
CA ARG A 839 -35.39 -28.42 9.25
C ARG A 839 -35.96 -28.02 7.89
N HIS A 840 -35.16 -27.37 7.05
CA HIS A 840 -34.99 -27.81 5.66
C HIS A 840 -33.66 -27.31 5.09
N ALA A 841 -33.03 -28.15 4.28
CA ALA A 841 -31.84 -27.81 3.52
C ALA A 841 -32.22 -27.20 2.16
N ARG A 842 -31.43 -26.22 1.72
CA ARG A 842 -30.91 -26.09 0.35
C ARG A 842 -29.71 -25.14 0.36
#